data_AF-A0AAV3X325-F1
#
_entry.id   AF-A0AAV3X325-F1
#
_cell.length_a   1.000
_cell.length_b   1.000
_cell.length_c   1.000
_cell.angle_alpha   90.00
_cell.angle_beta   90.00
_cell.angle_gamma   90.00
#
_symmetry.space_group_name_H-M   'P 1'
#
loop_
_entity.id
_entity.type
_entity.pdbx_description
1 polymer ?
#
loop_
_entity_poly.entity_id
_entity_poly.type
_entity_poly.pdbx_seq_one_letter_code
_entity_poly.pdbx_strand_id
1 'polypeptide(L)'
;MTGIQLSLPLKLPDTEPNKVVWFQEMLQSLGVKPCPAWPDQFGLSLRRWLAEKGHSPIRTLSLFSGGGGLDIAFHNAGFDIVQMVEIEAKYVQTLERNSIPGKWLENSQPTCIDIREFFPSPDLAIDFIIGGPPCQTFSAAGRRASGVAGISDSRGTLFQEYVRLIKTLQPKGFLFENVYGITGAQKGEAWQQIQNAFKQAGYTIYSRILDAADYGVPQHRERLFIVGIREGSYLFPSPTHGPDSPDCEPFYSAGEAVEGIDTSDIEEGIGGRYGHLLKQIPPGLNYSFYTKEMGHPNPVFSWRSKFSDFLYKADPETPVRTIKAQGGQYTGPFSWENRRFTIAELKRLQTIPDTYEIVGNHQVCIEQIGNSVPPQLGRILALSILDQILGMALPFPMYYLQPNKQLGFRQRKRKLTEVYAQKALDAIAHLQKTEKFTSKSSANYTIQEESVRFLSTDFAWNEQEVPHSLKVNLKYILKQSCWIIEAHKGLSNSENQYVIDIIPSWGHEDWGLGTNKVRLCASDLDLLIFTALWKAFEEKLINLTGKADLVQLSGYYQYNPRISGILTFQPTLKVSPIWRIVQCVVRGIGVAKQLQAQEISQLWGIKVDQVFAHLKYLRSMGYEVRNHNTNPQISKGEYLIPYAFPTLTPRSVQLRKHLGEGDE
;
A
#
# COMPACT_ATOMS: atom_id res chain seq x y z
N MET A 1 28.37 -51.82 -10.79
CA MET A 1 27.48 -51.19 -11.78
C MET A 1 27.70 -49.69 -11.73
N THR A 2 28.39 -49.22 -12.76
CA THR A 2 28.88 -47.86 -13.00
C THR A 2 27.76 -46.97 -13.54
N GLY A 3 27.53 -45.81 -12.93
CA GLY A 3 26.69 -44.74 -13.47
C GLY A 3 27.55 -43.53 -13.79
N ILE A 4 28.01 -43.45 -15.03
CA ILE A 4 28.90 -42.41 -15.57
C ILE A 4 28.13 -41.10 -15.70
N GLN A 5 28.71 -40.04 -15.14
CA GLN A 5 28.32 -38.65 -15.30
C GLN A 5 28.70 -38.20 -16.72
N LEU A 6 27.71 -37.99 -17.59
CA LEU A 6 27.90 -37.38 -18.91
C LEU A 6 27.44 -35.92 -18.86
N SER A 7 28.37 -35.04 -18.53
CA SER A 7 28.29 -33.61 -18.87
C SER A 7 28.69 -33.44 -20.34
N LEU A 8 27.73 -33.19 -21.21
CA LEU A 8 27.99 -32.67 -22.55
C LEU A 8 27.61 -31.18 -22.57
N PRO A 9 28.58 -30.26 -22.76
CA PRO A 9 28.27 -28.88 -23.06
C PRO A 9 27.73 -28.82 -24.50
N LEU A 10 26.47 -28.39 -24.66
CA LEU A 10 25.96 -27.99 -25.97
C LEU A 10 26.73 -26.72 -26.38
N LYS A 11 27.81 -26.88 -27.16
CA LYS A 11 28.36 -25.80 -27.97
C LYS A 11 27.33 -25.49 -29.06
N LEU A 12 26.48 -24.51 -28.80
CA LEU A 12 25.77 -23.81 -29.86
C LEU A 12 26.83 -23.05 -30.67
N PRO A 13 26.74 -23.02 -32.01
CA PRO A 13 27.69 -22.29 -32.83
C PRO A 13 27.71 -20.82 -32.43
N ASP A 14 28.92 -20.27 -32.27
CA ASP A 14 29.20 -18.86 -32.09
C ASP A 14 28.69 -18.06 -33.30
N THR A 15 27.42 -17.72 -33.28
CA THR A 15 26.93 -16.48 -33.83
C THR A 15 26.50 -15.67 -32.64
N GLU A 16 27.26 -14.63 -32.27
CA GLU A 16 26.70 -13.58 -31.42
C GLU A 16 25.32 -13.25 -31.99
N PRO A 17 24.22 -13.44 -31.23
CA PRO A 17 22.93 -12.99 -31.71
C PRO A 17 23.12 -11.50 -31.97
N ASN A 18 22.99 -11.06 -33.24
CA ASN A 18 23.04 -9.65 -33.62
C ASN A 18 22.31 -8.89 -32.53
N LYS A 19 23.07 -8.14 -31.71
CA LYS A 19 22.53 -7.48 -30.55
C LYS A 19 21.50 -6.52 -31.13
N VAL A 20 20.22 -6.84 -30.94
CA VAL A 20 19.15 -5.89 -31.23
C VAL A 20 19.48 -4.69 -30.35
N VAL A 21 19.52 -3.50 -30.93
CA VAL A 21 19.80 -2.26 -30.20
C VAL A 21 18.67 -1.27 -30.45
N TRP A 22 17.44 -1.72 -30.21
CA TRP A 22 16.27 -0.99 -30.72
C TRP A 22 16.03 0.32 -29.98
N PHE A 23 16.29 0.39 -28.68
CA PHE A 23 16.15 1.67 -27.96
C PHE A 23 17.17 2.70 -28.44
N GLN A 24 18.43 2.28 -28.68
CA GLN A 24 19.46 3.19 -29.22
C GLN A 24 19.17 3.57 -30.67
N GLU A 25 18.66 2.66 -31.50
CA GLU A 25 18.21 2.98 -32.86
C GLU A 25 17.10 4.03 -32.85
N MET A 26 16.12 3.93 -31.93
CA MET A 26 15.08 4.96 -31.78
C MET A 26 15.68 6.33 -31.47
N LEU A 27 16.62 6.39 -30.53
CA LEU A 27 17.30 7.63 -30.15
C LEU A 27 18.11 8.20 -31.33
N GLN A 28 18.86 7.35 -32.02
CA GLN A 28 19.66 7.73 -33.18
C GLN A 28 18.79 8.27 -34.33
N SER A 29 17.69 7.60 -34.67
CA SER A 29 16.76 8.01 -35.71
C SER A 29 16.11 9.37 -35.43
N LEU A 30 15.93 9.73 -34.16
CA LEU A 30 15.40 11.03 -33.74
C LEU A 30 16.49 12.09 -33.45
N GLY A 31 17.77 11.75 -33.62
CA GLY A 31 18.89 12.64 -33.31
C GLY A 31 18.99 13.01 -31.82
N VAL A 32 18.51 12.13 -30.94
CA VAL A 32 18.48 12.32 -29.49
C VAL A 32 19.65 11.59 -28.87
N LYS A 33 20.38 12.25 -27.97
CA LYS A 33 21.44 11.58 -27.19
C LYS A 33 20.80 10.67 -26.14
N PRO A 34 21.42 9.53 -25.79
CA PRO A 34 20.98 8.73 -24.66
C PRO A 34 21.16 9.54 -23.38
N CYS A 35 20.09 10.20 -22.97
CA CYS A 35 20.00 10.90 -21.71
C CYS A 35 18.72 10.46 -21.00
N PRO A 36 18.66 10.61 -19.68
CA PRO A 36 17.43 10.31 -18.97
C PRO A 36 16.28 11.23 -19.45
N ALA A 37 15.02 10.79 -19.28
CA ALA A 37 13.84 11.38 -19.94
C ALA A 37 13.41 12.79 -19.47
N TRP A 38 14.22 13.47 -18.67
CA TRP A 38 13.89 14.69 -17.92
C TRP A 38 14.98 15.76 -18.06
N PRO A 39 15.57 15.86 -19.26
CA PRO A 39 14.88 16.65 -20.28
C PRO A 39 14.19 15.72 -21.28
N ASP A 40 12.91 15.97 -21.55
CA ASP A 40 12.11 15.14 -22.45
C ASP A 40 12.45 15.40 -23.94
N GLN A 41 13.74 15.30 -24.27
CA GLN A 41 14.28 15.50 -25.61
C GLN A 41 13.69 14.48 -26.57
N PHE A 42 13.47 13.24 -26.11
CA PHE A 42 12.82 12.21 -26.90
C PHE A 42 11.40 12.59 -27.31
N GLY A 43 10.54 12.97 -26.35
CA GLY A 43 9.18 13.41 -26.65
C GLY A 43 9.13 14.64 -27.57
N LEU A 44 10.01 15.62 -27.34
CA LEU A 44 10.11 16.81 -28.16
C LEU A 44 10.57 16.52 -29.60
N SER A 45 11.62 15.70 -29.78
CA SER A 45 12.12 15.31 -31.10
C SER A 45 11.12 14.47 -31.87
N LEU A 46 10.44 13.54 -31.19
CA LEU A 46 9.36 12.75 -31.79
C LEU A 46 8.23 13.65 -32.29
N ARG A 47 7.78 14.62 -31.49
CA ARG A 47 6.71 15.55 -31.87
C ARG A 47 7.12 16.44 -33.05
N ARG A 48 8.37 16.92 -33.08
CA ARG A 48 8.90 17.68 -34.24
C ARG A 48 8.89 16.84 -35.51
N TRP A 49 9.40 15.61 -35.43
CA TRP A 49 9.41 14.69 -36.57
C TRP A 49 8.00 14.41 -37.10
N LEU A 50 7.03 14.17 -36.20
CA LEU A 50 5.63 13.95 -36.57
C LEU A 50 5.00 15.16 -37.27
N ALA A 51 5.31 16.37 -36.79
CA ALA A 51 4.85 17.62 -37.39
C ALA A 51 5.42 17.83 -38.81
N GLU A 52 6.71 17.52 -39.02
CA GLU A 52 7.38 17.63 -40.32
C GLU A 52 6.81 16.65 -41.37
N LYS A 53 6.31 15.49 -40.94
CA LYS A 53 5.71 14.49 -41.84
C LYS A 53 4.26 14.81 -42.24
N GLY A 54 3.65 15.84 -41.66
CA GLY A 54 2.30 16.28 -42.04
C GLY A 54 1.20 15.26 -41.72
N HIS A 55 1.37 14.47 -40.65
CA HIS A 55 0.37 13.48 -40.26
C HIS A 55 -0.92 14.14 -39.76
N SER A 56 -2.06 13.57 -40.15
CA SER A 56 -3.35 13.95 -39.58
C SER A 56 -3.39 13.62 -38.09
N PRO A 57 -3.78 14.57 -37.21
CA PRO A 57 -3.77 14.34 -35.77
C PRO A 57 -4.78 13.26 -35.38
N ILE A 58 -4.37 12.34 -34.49
CA ILE A 58 -5.24 11.27 -34.00
C ILE A 58 -6.06 11.82 -32.84
N ARG A 59 -7.34 12.05 -33.09
CA ARG A 59 -8.23 12.73 -32.14
C ARG A 59 -8.51 11.82 -30.96
N THR A 60 -8.11 12.25 -29.78
CA THR A 60 -8.08 11.39 -28.59
C THR A 60 -8.89 11.98 -27.46
N LEU A 61 -9.76 11.16 -26.87
CA LEU A 61 -10.47 11.49 -25.64
C LEU A 61 -9.73 10.86 -24.46
N SER A 62 -9.37 11.67 -23.47
CA SER A 62 -8.78 11.22 -22.23
C SER A 62 -9.81 11.18 -21.11
N LEU A 63 -9.88 10.04 -20.43
CA LEU A 63 -10.81 9.79 -19.34
C LEU A 63 -10.02 9.56 -18.06
N PHE A 64 -10.48 10.15 -16.95
CA PHE A 64 -9.79 10.04 -15.65
C PHE A 64 -8.35 10.57 -15.75
N SER A 65 -8.17 11.74 -16.38
CA SER A 65 -6.86 12.28 -16.77
C SER A 65 -5.93 12.54 -15.58
N GLY A 66 -6.49 12.78 -14.39
CA GLY A 66 -5.73 13.04 -13.18
C GLY A 66 -4.75 14.20 -13.37
N GLY A 67 -3.49 13.99 -12.99
CA GLY A 67 -2.43 14.99 -13.16
C GLY A 67 -1.90 15.13 -14.59
N GLY A 68 -2.36 14.33 -15.55
CA GLY A 68 -1.98 14.44 -16.97
C GLY A 68 -0.87 13.49 -17.45
N GLY A 69 -0.41 12.54 -16.64
CA GLY A 69 0.76 11.72 -16.99
C GLY A 69 0.60 10.88 -18.27
N LEU A 70 -0.57 10.26 -18.46
CA LEU A 70 -0.89 9.51 -19.68
C LEU A 70 -1.15 10.45 -20.87
N ASP A 71 -1.71 11.63 -20.60
CA ASP A 71 -1.97 12.67 -21.59
C ASP A 71 -0.67 13.20 -22.20
N ILE A 72 0.33 13.51 -21.37
CA ILE A 72 1.67 13.94 -21.81
C ILE A 72 2.26 12.89 -22.77
N ALA A 73 2.17 11.61 -22.40
CA ALA A 73 2.72 10.52 -23.19
C ALA A 73 2.13 10.46 -24.61
N PHE A 74 0.80 10.47 -24.70
CA PHE A 74 0.09 10.38 -25.98
C PHE A 74 0.25 11.65 -26.79
N HIS A 75 0.19 12.82 -26.15
CA HIS A 75 0.42 14.09 -26.81
C HIS A 75 1.82 14.18 -27.43
N ASN A 76 2.86 13.68 -26.76
CA ASN A 76 4.21 13.62 -27.33
C ASN A 76 4.33 12.66 -28.51
N ALA A 77 3.53 11.61 -28.52
CA ALA A 77 3.44 10.68 -29.64
C ALA A 77 2.54 11.21 -30.78
N GLY A 78 2.11 12.48 -30.74
CA GLY A 78 1.34 13.12 -31.81
C GLY A 78 -0.16 12.82 -31.81
N PHE A 79 -0.68 12.27 -30.72
CA PHE A 79 -2.13 12.22 -30.50
C PHE A 79 -2.62 13.60 -30.10
N ASP A 80 -3.74 14.02 -30.67
CA ASP A 80 -4.39 15.29 -30.35
C ASP A 80 -5.39 15.05 -29.22
N ILE A 81 -5.06 15.47 -28.00
CA ILE A 81 -5.91 15.26 -26.83
C ILE A 81 -7.04 16.30 -26.86
N VAL A 82 -8.15 15.95 -27.50
CA VAL A 82 -9.26 16.89 -27.76
C VAL A 82 -9.94 17.32 -26.45
N GLN A 83 -10.22 16.36 -25.58
CA GLN A 83 -10.90 16.57 -24.30
C GLN A 83 -10.30 15.68 -23.21
N MET A 84 -10.25 16.21 -21.98
CA MET A 84 -9.78 15.53 -20.79
C MET A 84 -10.87 15.58 -19.72
N VAL A 85 -11.45 14.42 -19.38
CA VAL A 85 -12.52 14.29 -18.39
C VAL A 85 -11.91 13.95 -17.04
N GLU A 86 -12.07 14.84 -16.07
CA GLU A 86 -11.55 14.68 -14.72
C GLU A 86 -12.54 15.25 -13.70
N ILE A 87 -12.76 14.57 -12.57
CA ILE A 87 -13.76 14.97 -11.57
C ILE A 87 -13.16 15.90 -10.51
N GLU A 88 -11.85 15.77 -10.25
CA GLU A 88 -11.16 16.53 -9.22
C GLU A 88 -10.74 17.91 -9.75
N ALA A 89 -11.45 18.96 -9.34
CA ALA A 89 -11.19 20.34 -9.76
C ALA A 89 -9.72 20.78 -9.56
N LYS A 90 -9.06 20.30 -8.49
CA LYS A 90 -7.64 20.56 -8.23
C LYS A 90 -6.70 19.96 -9.29
N TYR A 91 -7.08 18.85 -9.91
CA TYR A 91 -6.31 18.23 -11.00
C TYR A 91 -6.61 18.92 -12.33
N VAL A 92 -7.88 19.32 -12.54
CA VAL A 92 -8.28 20.14 -13.69
C VAL A 92 -7.48 21.44 -13.77
N GLN A 93 -7.22 22.12 -12.64
CA GLN A 93 -6.37 23.32 -12.61
C GLN A 93 -4.96 23.07 -13.17
N THR A 94 -4.35 21.92 -12.85
CA THR A 94 -3.08 21.50 -13.44
C THR A 94 -3.20 21.30 -14.95
N LEU A 95 -4.26 20.62 -15.40
CA LEU A 95 -4.48 20.36 -16.83
C LEU A 95 -4.69 21.68 -17.59
N GLU A 96 -5.53 22.58 -17.09
CA GLU A 96 -5.78 23.91 -17.66
C GLU A 96 -4.50 24.72 -17.79
N ARG A 97 -3.66 24.71 -16.74
CA ARG A 97 -2.37 25.42 -16.73
C ARG A 97 -1.43 24.94 -17.83
N ASN A 98 -1.50 23.65 -18.19
CA ASN A 98 -0.68 23.05 -19.24
C ASN A 98 -1.38 22.99 -20.60
N SER A 99 -2.64 23.42 -20.71
CA SER A 99 -3.42 23.40 -21.97
C SER A 99 -3.38 24.70 -22.76
N ILE A 100 -2.74 25.75 -22.22
CA ILE A 100 -2.56 27.03 -22.91
C ILE A 100 -1.50 26.92 -24.04
N PRO A 101 -1.53 27.83 -25.04
CA PRO A 101 -0.57 27.80 -26.15
C PRO A 101 0.90 27.78 -25.69
N GLY A 102 1.71 26.91 -26.31
CA GLY A 102 3.14 26.77 -25.97
C GLY A 102 3.42 25.92 -24.73
N LYS A 103 2.41 25.27 -24.14
CA LYS A 103 2.56 24.31 -23.04
C LYS A 103 2.35 22.86 -23.51
N TRP A 104 2.56 21.93 -22.57
CA TRP A 104 2.63 20.50 -22.85
C TRP A 104 1.39 19.85 -23.39
N LEU A 105 0.20 20.38 -23.11
CA LEU A 105 -1.09 19.84 -23.53
C LEU A 105 -1.86 20.90 -24.32
N GLU A 106 -1.16 21.78 -25.03
CA GLU A 106 -1.78 22.86 -25.81
C GLU A 106 -2.92 22.35 -26.70
N ASN A 107 -3.98 23.14 -26.81
CA ASN A 107 -5.22 22.83 -27.53
C ASN A 107 -6.12 21.76 -26.88
N SER A 108 -5.70 21.16 -25.77
CA SER A 108 -6.55 20.24 -25.03
C SER A 108 -7.62 20.98 -24.23
N GLN A 109 -8.79 20.37 -24.05
CA GLN A 109 -9.89 20.93 -23.25
C GLN A 109 -10.17 20.10 -21.99
N PRO A 110 -9.61 20.50 -20.83
CA PRO A 110 -10.02 19.94 -19.54
C PRO A 110 -11.49 20.22 -19.25
N THR A 111 -12.22 19.20 -18.78
CA THR A 111 -13.61 19.31 -18.35
C THR A 111 -13.75 18.74 -16.94
N CYS A 112 -14.08 19.60 -15.97
CA CYS A 112 -14.33 19.21 -14.59
C CYS A 112 -15.72 18.60 -14.44
N ILE A 113 -15.85 17.28 -14.59
CA ILE A 113 -17.15 16.61 -14.56
C ILE A 113 -17.01 15.15 -14.10
N ASP A 114 -18.06 14.64 -13.45
CA ASP A 114 -18.20 13.20 -13.27
C ASP A 114 -18.44 12.53 -14.63
N ILE A 115 -17.66 11.50 -14.95
CA ILE A 115 -17.82 10.76 -16.22
C ILE A 115 -19.25 10.24 -16.43
N ARG A 116 -20.00 9.93 -15.36
CA ARG A 116 -21.40 9.48 -15.43
C ARG A 116 -22.34 10.54 -15.99
N GLU A 117 -21.97 11.80 -15.84
CA GLU A 117 -22.71 12.97 -16.33
C GLU A 117 -22.10 13.50 -17.64
N PHE A 118 -20.98 12.93 -18.09
CA PHE A 118 -20.35 13.28 -19.34
C PHE A 118 -21.03 12.59 -20.53
N PHE A 119 -21.60 13.42 -21.41
CA PHE A 119 -22.19 13.02 -22.68
C PHE A 119 -21.50 13.79 -23.82
N PRO A 120 -20.70 13.12 -24.67
CA PRO A 120 -20.03 13.79 -25.77
C PRO A 120 -21.04 14.32 -26.80
N SER A 121 -20.72 15.44 -27.43
CA SER A 121 -21.52 15.97 -28.55
C SER A 121 -21.60 14.93 -29.68
N PRO A 122 -22.74 14.81 -30.39
CA PRO A 122 -22.84 13.94 -31.57
C PRO A 122 -21.78 14.23 -32.65
N ASP A 123 -21.30 15.48 -32.73
CA ASP A 123 -20.28 15.89 -33.71
C ASP A 123 -18.84 15.64 -33.22
N LEU A 124 -18.66 15.16 -31.98
CA LEU A 124 -17.33 14.89 -31.42
C LEU A 124 -16.74 13.62 -32.04
N ALA A 125 -15.99 13.78 -33.13
CA ALA A 125 -15.21 12.70 -33.73
C ALA A 125 -13.99 12.36 -32.85
N ILE A 126 -13.87 11.10 -32.44
CA ILE A 126 -12.76 10.56 -31.64
C ILE A 126 -12.23 9.29 -32.29
N ASP A 127 -10.94 9.25 -32.57
CA ASP A 127 -10.25 8.10 -33.14
C ASP A 127 -9.77 7.11 -32.08
N PHE A 128 -9.42 7.61 -30.90
CA PHE A 128 -8.83 6.80 -29.82
C PHE A 128 -9.27 7.28 -28.44
N ILE A 129 -9.36 6.37 -27.47
CA ILE A 129 -9.68 6.71 -26.07
C ILE A 129 -8.55 6.22 -25.16
N ILE A 130 -8.13 7.04 -24.20
CA ILE A 130 -7.17 6.68 -23.16
C ILE A 130 -7.77 6.92 -21.78
N GLY A 131 -7.35 6.16 -20.77
CA GLY A 131 -7.72 6.47 -19.39
C GLY A 131 -7.48 5.34 -18.39
N GLY A 132 -7.48 5.70 -17.11
CA GLY A 132 -7.27 4.77 -16.00
C GLY A 132 -8.36 4.87 -14.94
N PRO A 133 -9.51 4.16 -15.09
CA PRO A 133 -10.60 4.25 -14.14
C PRO A 133 -10.16 3.81 -12.74
N PRO A 134 -10.54 4.54 -11.67
CA PRO A 134 -10.06 4.27 -10.33
C PRO A 134 -10.54 2.90 -9.83
N CYS A 135 -9.62 2.16 -9.22
CA CYS A 135 -9.80 0.75 -8.87
C CYS A 135 -9.42 0.48 -7.39
N GLN A 136 -9.73 1.46 -6.52
CA GLN A 136 -9.19 1.54 -5.16
C GLN A 136 -9.51 0.29 -4.30
N THR A 137 -10.67 -0.34 -4.52
CA THR A 137 -11.11 -1.56 -3.82
C THR A 137 -10.25 -2.80 -4.10
N PHE A 138 -9.51 -2.81 -5.21
CA PHE A 138 -8.72 -3.95 -5.67
C PHE A 138 -7.22 -3.85 -5.35
N SER A 139 -6.79 -2.72 -4.77
CA SER A 139 -5.41 -2.45 -4.40
C SER A 139 -4.95 -3.24 -3.16
N ALA A 140 -3.65 -3.47 -3.01
CA ALA A 140 -3.09 -4.13 -1.82
C ALA A 140 -3.36 -3.35 -0.52
N ALA A 141 -3.44 -2.01 -0.60
CA ALA A 141 -3.81 -1.16 0.52
C ALA A 141 -5.30 -1.31 0.87
N GLY A 142 -6.18 -1.31 -0.13
CA GLY A 142 -7.62 -1.57 0.05
C GLY A 142 -7.88 -2.93 0.69
N ARG A 143 -7.15 -3.98 0.25
CA ARG A 143 -7.20 -5.32 0.86
C ARG A 143 -6.87 -5.34 2.36
N ARG A 144 -5.98 -4.47 2.83
CA ARG A 144 -5.60 -4.42 4.26
C ARG A 144 -6.50 -3.51 5.09
N ALA A 145 -7.00 -2.41 4.50
CA ALA A 145 -7.81 -1.41 5.21
C ALA A 145 -9.25 -1.89 5.45
N SER A 146 -9.85 -2.53 4.45
CA SER A 146 -11.29 -2.83 4.46
C SER A 146 -11.64 -4.13 3.73
N GLY A 147 -10.63 -4.96 3.39
CA GLY A 147 -10.67 -6.07 2.41
C GLY A 147 -11.22 -5.71 1.01
N VAL A 148 -11.33 -6.69 0.11
CA VAL A 148 -11.77 -6.48 -1.29
C VAL A 148 -13.27 -6.20 -1.34
N ALA A 149 -13.69 -4.93 -1.34
CA ALA A 149 -15.08 -4.55 -1.65
C ALA A 149 -15.43 -4.75 -3.14
N GLY A 150 -14.45 -5.02 -3.99
CA GLY A 150 -14.65 -5.40 -5.39
C GLY A 150 -15.51 -4.42 -6.18
N ILE A 151 -16.46 -4.97 -6.96
CA ILE A 151 -17.41 -4.26 -7.84
C ILE A 151 -18.65 -3.75 -7.07
N SER A 152 -18.82 -4.14 -5.79
CA SER A 152 -19.93 -3.67 -4.95
C SER A 152 -19.74 -2.26 -4.37
N ASP A 153 -18.56 -1.64 -4.56
CA ASP A 153 -18.33 -0.21 -4.33
C ASP A 153 -18.68 0.55 -5.62
N SER A 154 -19.35 1.70 -5.51
CA SER A 154 -19.74 2.57 -6.64
C SER A 154 -18.55 3.01 -7.50
N ARG A 155 -17.32 2.94 -6.98
CA ARG A 155 -16.09 3.20 -7.74
C ARG A 155 -15.62 2.00 -8.56
N GLY A 156 -15.98 0.79 -8.16
CA GLY A 156 -15.68 -0.45 -8.89
C GLY A 156 -16.46 -0.64 -10.19
N THR A 157 -17.49 0.17 -10.43
CA THR A 157 -18.33 0.14 -11.65
C THR A 157 -17.94 1.19 -12.69
N LEU A 158 -16.99 2.10 -12.40
CA LEU A 158 -16.62 3.20 -13.31
C LEU A 158 -16.02 2.73 -14.65
N PHE A 159 -15.54 1.48 -14.75
CA PHE A 159 -15.15 0.90 -16.04
C PHE A 159 -16.36 0.77 -17.00
N GLN A 160 -17.59 0.66 -16.48
CA GLN A 160 -18.79 0.59 -17.30
C GLN A 160 -19.05 1.93 -18.02
N GLU A 161 -18.70 3.05 -17.41
CA GLU A 161 -18.78 4.37 -18.04
C GLU A 161 -17.75 4.53 -19.16
N TYR A 162 -16.55 3.97 -18.97
CA TYR A 162 -15.56 3.86 -20.04
C TYR A 162 -16.13 3.04 -21.23
N VAL A 163 -16.77 1.90 -20.94
CA VAL A 163 -17.44 1.07 -21.95
C VAL A 163 -18.61 1.79 -22.62
N ARG A 164 -19.40 2.57 -21.87
CA ARG A 164 -20.50 3.39 -22.42
C ARG A 164 -19.96 4.37 -23.46
N LEU A 165 -18.89 5.09 -23.15
CA LEU A 165 -18.31 6.06 -24.08
C LEU A 165 -17.71 5.41 -25.32
N ILE A 166 -17.05 4.26 -25.19
CA ILE A 166 -16.62 3.48 -26.36
C ILE A 166 -17.81 3.08 -27.24
N LYS A 167 -18.91 2.62 -26.64
CA LYS A 167 -20.11 2.22 -27.40
C LYS A 167 -20.71 3.40 -28.17
N THR A 168 -20.70 4.59 -27.57
CA THR A 168 -21.23 5.80 -28.21
C THR A 168 -20.30 6.34 -29.30
N LEU A 169 -19.01 6.47 -29.02
CA LEU A 169 -18.04 7.12 -29.91
C LEU A 169 -17.41 6.19 -30.96
N GLN A 170 -17.47 4.87 -30.72
CA GLN A 170 -16.95 3.84 -31.62
C GLN A 170 -15.50 4.09 -32.13
N PRO A 171 -14.53 4.45 -31.24
CA PRO A 171 -13.15 4.74 -31.63
C PRO A 171 -12.48 3.53 -32.31
N LYS A 172 -11.39 3.74 -33.05
CA LYS A 172 -10.63 2.63 -33.66
C LYS A 172 -10.04 1.68 -32.61
N GLY A 173 -9.63 2.25 -31.48
CA GLY A 173 -9.17 1.50 -30.32
C GLY A 173 -9.16 2.34 -29.04
N PHE A 174 -8.72 1.70 -27.96
CA PHE A 174 -8.54 2.37 -26.68
C PHE A 174 -7.38 1.78 -25.88
N LEU A 175 -6.81 2.57 -24.98
CA LEU A 175 -5.89 2.13 -23.94
C LEU A 175 -6.51 2.36 -22.55
N PHE A 176 -6.66 1.27 -21.82
CA PHE A 176 -7.16 1.25 -20.45
C PHE A 176 -6.04 0.85 -19.50
N GLU A 177 -5.70 1.73 -18.57
CA GLU A 177 -4.71 1.48 -17.52
C GLU A 177 -5.39 1.07 -16.21
N ASN A 178 -4.75 0.18 -15.45
CA ASN A 178 -5.21 -0.15 -14.10
C ASN A 178 -4.13 -0.79 -13.21
N VAL A 179 -4.45 -0.95 -11.93
CA VAL A 179 -3.66 -1.76 -10.99
C VAL A 179 -3.78 -3.25 -11.31
N TYR A 180 -2.66 -3.98 -11.24
CA TYR A 180 -2.63 -5.42 -11.56
C TYR A 180 -3.53 -6.30 -10.67
N GLY A 181 -3.90 -5.81 -9.48
CA GLY A 181 -4.69 -6.55 -8.49
C GLY A 181 -6.08 -6.95 -8.96
N ILE A 182 -6.60 -6.30 -10.01
CA ILE A 182 -7.91 -6.59 -10.59
C ILE A 182 -8.01 -8.01 -11.17
N THR A 183 -6.89 -8.56 -11.67
CA THR A 183 -6.84 -9.90 -12.29
C THR A 183 -7.08 -11.04 -11.30
N GLY A 184 -6.76 -10.86 -10.02
CA GLY A 184 -6.92 -11.87 -8.98
C GLY A 184 -8.08 -11.61 -8.01
N ALA A 185 -8.81 -10.52 -8.19
CA ALA A 185 -9.91 -10.15 -7.31
C ALA A 185 -11.15 -11.02 -7.55
N GLN A 186 -11.92 -11.29 -6.49
CA GLN A 186 -13.14 -12.12 -6.57
C GLN A 186 -12.94 -13.44 -7.32
N LYS A 187 -11.80 -14.12 -7.11
CA LYS A 187 -11.43 -15.37 -7.82
C LYS A 187 -11.42 -15.25 -9.37
N GLY A 188 -11.27 -14.03 -9.90
CA GLY A 188 -11.22 -13.75 -11.35
C GLY A 188 -12.53 -13.27 -11.97
N GLU A 189 -13.63 -13.20 -11.21
CA GLU A 189 -14.95 -12.76 -11.73
C GLU A 189 -14.91 -11.33 -12.29
N ALA A 190 -14.26 -10.39 -11.59
CA ALA A 190 -14.12 -9.01 -12.03
C ALA A 190 -13.40 -8.89 -13.38
N TRP A 191 -12.39 -9.72 -13.60
CA TRP A 191 -11.67 -9.77 -14.87
C TRP A 191 -12.56 -10.28 -16.00
N GLN A 192 -13.32 -11.35 -15.76
CA GLN A 192 -14.25 -11.89 -16.75
C GLN A 192 -15.34 -10.88 -17.14
N GLN A 193 -15.87 -10.13 -16.17
CA GLN A 193 -16.85 -9.07 -16.45
C GLN A 193 -16.29 -7.98 -17.35
N ILE A 194 -15.05 -7.54 -17.11
CA ILE A 194 -14.36 -6.55 -17.95
C ILE A 194 -14.17 -7.08 -19.37
N GLN A 195 -13.68 -8.32 -19.52
CA GLN A 195 -13.52 -8.96 -20.82
C GLN A 195 -14.85 -9.03 -21.59
N ASN A 196 -15.93 -9.45 -20.92
CA ASN A 196 -17.25 -9.55 -21.51
C ASN A 196 -17.82 -8.18 -21.91
N ALA A 197 -17.65 -7.15 -21.06
CA ALA A 197 -18.17 -5.81 -21.33
C ALA A 197 -17.52 -5.19 -22.58
N PHE A 198 -16.20 -5.28 -22.73
CA PHE A 198 -15.51 -4.79 -23.92
C PHE A 198 -15.83 -5.62 -25.17
N LYS A 199 -15.94 -6.95 -25.05
CA LYS A 199 -16.37 -7.81 -26.16
C LYS A 199 -17.78 -7.45 -26.65
N GLN A 200 -18.72 -7.21 -25.73
CA GLN A 200 -20.08 -6.77 -26.06
C GLN A 200 -20.12 -5.35 -26.65
N ALA A 201 -19.09 -4.53 -26.42
CA ALA A 201 -18.93 -3.24 -27.09
C ALA A 201 -18.32 -3.34 -28.49
N GLY A 202 -17.95 -4.55 -28.94
CA GLY A 202 -17.38 -4.78 -30.27
C GLY A 202 -15.85 -4.75 -30.33
N TYR A 203 -15.15 -4.89 -29.19
CA TYR A 203 -13.70 -4.81 -29.12
C TYR A 203 -13.07 -6.12 -28.65
N THR A 204 -12.00 -6.53 -29.34
CA THR A 204 -11.09 -7.55 -28.86
C THR A 204 -10.01 -6.88 -28.01
N ILE A 205 -9.77 -7.41 -26.81
CA ILE A 205 -8.81 -6.82 -25.87
C ILE A 205 -7.56 -7.68 -25.69
N TYR A 206 -6.43 -6.98 -25.53
CA TYR A 206 -5.10 -7.54 -25.29
C TYR A 206 -4.57 -6.95 -23.99
N SER A 207 -4.00 -7.77 -23.11
CA SER A 207 -3.56 -7.29 -21.80
C SER A 207 -2.16 -7.75 -21.38
N ARG A 208 -1.43 -6.85 -20.72
CA ARG A 208 -0.13 -7.13 -20.09
C ARG A 208 0.05 -6.41 -18.77
N ILE A 209 0.82 -7.02 -17.87
CA ILE A 209 1.35 -6.36 -16.69
C ILE A 209 2.78 -5.94 -17.00
N LEU A 210 3.04 -4.65 -16.95
CA LEU A 210 4.34 -4.05 -17.27
C LEU A 210 4.90 -3.38 -16.02
N ASP A 211 6.22 -3.46 -15.82
CA ASP A 211 6.94 -2.65 -14.82
C ASP A 211 7.53 -1.43 -15.52
N ALA A 212 7.22 -0.23 -15.04
CA ALA A 212 7.73 1.01 -15.63
C ALA A 212 9.27 1.06 -15.72
N ALA A 213 10.00 0.41 -14.80
CA ALA A 213 11.45 0.33 -14.84
C ALA A 213 11.98 -0.34 -16.11
N ASP A 214 11.28 -1.34 -16.63
CA ASP A 214 11.61 -2.05 -17.86
C ASP A 214 11.46 -1.15 -19.12
N TYR A 215 10.90 0.06 -18.96
CA TYR A 215 10.65 1.02 -20.04
C TYR A 215 11.36 2.37 -19.86
N GLY A 216 12.39 2.42 -18.99
CA GLY A 216 13.21 3.64 -18.80
C GLY A 216 12.62 4.64 -17.82
N VAL A 217 11.76 4.19 -16.90
CA VAL A 217 11.31 5.00 -15.76
C VAL A 217 12.17 4.63 -14.55
N PRO A 218 12.75 5.56 -13.79
CA PRO A 218 13.58 5.27 -12.61
C PRO A 218 12.73 4.87 -11.38
N GLN A 219 11.68 4.06 -11.62
CA GLN A 219 10.75 3.57 -10.62
C GLN A 219 10.19 2.19 -10.98
N HIS A 220 10.21 1.28 -10.01
CA HIS A 220 9.45 0.03 -10.08
C HIS A 220 7.96 0.30 -9.86
N ARG A 221 7.16 0.19 -10.91
CA ARG A 221 5.70 0.45 -10.91
C ARG A 221 4.99 -0.53 -11.85
N GLU A 222 4.48 -1.61 -11.26
CA GLU A 222 3.67 -2.60 -11.97
C GLU A 222 2.26 -2.05 -12.26
N ARG A 223 1.86 -2.08 -13.54
CA ARG A 223 0.50 -1.73 -14.00
C ARG A 223 -0.02 -2.70 -15.04
N LEU A 224 -1.33 -2.94 -15.00
CA LEU A 224 -2.06 -3.65 -16.04
C LEU A 224 -2.45 -2.64 -17.12
N PHE A 225 -2.08 -2.95 -18.35
CA PHE A 225 -2.54 -2.24 -19.52
C PHE A 225 -3.41 -3.16 -20.34
N ILE A 226 -4.51 -2.62 -20.85
CA ILE A 226 -5.44 -3.28 -21.75
C ILE A 226 -5.56 -2.40 -23.00
N VAL A 227 -5.26 -2.97 -24.16
CA VAL A 227 -5.49 -2.32 -25.45
C VAL A 227 -6.65 -3.04 -26.12
N GLY A 228 -7.70 -2.29 -26.45
CA GLY A 228 -8.85 -2.81 -27.18
C GLY A 228 -8.90 -2.27 -28.59
N ILE A 229 -9.17 -3.15 -29.55
CA ILE A 229 -9.30 -2.83 -30.98
C ILE A 229 -10.50 -3.54 -31.58
N ARG A 230 -11.08 -2.96 -32.63
CA ARG A 230 -12.22 -3.55 -33.34
C ARG A 230 -11.80 -4.68 -34.27
N GLU A 231 -10.69 -4.49 -34.99
CA GLU A 231 -10.18 -5.40 -36.00
C GLU A 231 -8.65 -5.56 -35.87
N GLY A 232 -8.14 -6.75 -36.18
CA GLY A 232 -6.72 -7.07 -36.14
C GLY A 232 -6.23 -7.62 -34.80
N SER A 233 -4.91 -7.57 -34.62
CA SER A 233 -4.22 -8.05 -33.43
C SER A 233 -3.22 -7.05 -32.90
N TYR A 234 -2.98 -7.08 -31.60
CA TYR A 234 -2.05 -6.18 -30.95
C TYR A 234 -1.07 -6.93 -30.05
N LEU A 235 0.21 -6.58 -30.17
CA LEU A 235 1.27 -7.02 -29.27
C LEU A 235 1.81 -5.83 -28.49
N PHE A 236 2.10 -6.05 -27.21
CA PHE A 236 2.72 -5.02 -26.36
C PHE A 236 4.20 -4.86 -26.73
N PRO A 237 4.76 -3.64 -26.60
CA PRO A 237 6.18 -3.41 -26.86
C PRO A 237 7.06 -4.19 -25.88
N SER A 238 8.18 -4.71 -26.39
CA SER A 238 9.25 -5.28 -25.57
C SER A 238 9.82 -4.25 -24.59
N PRO A 239 10.35 -4.67 -23.44
CA PRO A 239 11.15 -3.81 -22.57
C PRO A 239 12.26 -3.10 -23.34
N THR A 240 12.48 -1.83 -23.04
CA THR A 240 13.63 -1.06 -23.54
C THR A 240 14.82 -1.19 -22.60
N HIS A 241 14.57 -1.34 -21.29
CA HIS A 241 15.60 -1.41 -20.25
C HIS A 241 15.45 -2.68 -19.41
N GLY A 242 16.52 -3.00 -18.68
CA GLY A 242 16.60 -4.11 -17.75
C GLY A 242 16.86 -5.48 -18.38
N PRO A 243 16.91 -6.52 -17.54
CA PRO A 243 17.25 -7.88 -17.98
C PRO A 243 16.23 -8.55 -18.92
N ASP A 244 15.03 -7.99 -19.05
CA ASP A 244 14.02 -8.49 -19.98
C ASP A 244 14.04 -7.74 -21.33
N SER A 245 14.86 -6.70 -21.47
CA SER A 245 15.08 -5.99 -22.72
C SER A 245 15.95 -6.82 -23.67
N PRO A 246 15.65 -6.86 -24.98
CA PRO A 246 16.54 -7.42 -25.99
C PRO A 246 17.96 -6.80 -25.96
N ASP A 247 18.03 -5.52 -25.62
CA ASP A 247 19.26 -4.73 -25.64
C ASP A 247 20.07 -4.91 -24.33
N CYS A 248 19.42 -5.40 -23.27
CA CYS A 248 19.92 -5.43 -21.90
C CYS A 248 20.42 -4.06 -21.39
N GLU A 249 19.83 -2.96 -21.88
CA GLU A 249 20.16 -1.61 -21.40
C GLU A 249 19.95 -1.53 -19.88
N PRO A 250 20.88 -0.93 -19.11
CA PRO A 250 20.74 -0.81 -17.66
C PRO A 250 19.48 -0.02 -17.26
N PHE A 251 18.94 -0.27 -16.07
CA PHE A 251 17.88 0.59 -15.55
C PHE A 251 18.41 2.00 -15.26
N TYR A 252 17.59 3.02 -15.47
CA TYR A 252 17.86 4.34 -14.89
C TYR A 252 17.69 4.29 -13.38
N SER A 253 18.68 4.82 -12.69
CA SER A 253 18.74 4.89 -11.25
C SER A 253 18.03 6.14 -10.71
N ALA A 254 17.70 6.12 -9.42
CA ALA A 254 17.10 7.27 -8.76
C ALA A 254 18.06 8.47 -8.68
N GLY A 255 19.37 8.21 -8.54
CA GLY A 255 20.44 9.21 -8.48
C GLY A 255 20.57 9.98 -9.79
N GLU A 256 20.69 9.26 -10.90
CA GLU A 256 20.66 9.85 -12.25
C GLU A 256 19.38 10.66 -12.50
N ALA A 257 18.27 10.25 -11.87
CA ALA A 257 17.00 10.92 -12.05
C ALA A 257 16.90 12.30 -11.43
N VAL A 258 17.53 12.49 -10.28
CA VAL A 258 17.40 13.74 -9.52
C VAL A 258 18.61 14.66 -9.68
N GLU A 259 19.60 14.24 -10.46
CA GLU A 259 20.85 14.98 -10.66
C GLU A 259 20.61 16.43 -11.13
N GLY A 260 21.28 17.37 -10.46
CA GLY A 260 21.22 18.80 -10.81
C GLY A 260 19.94 19.53 -10.44
N ILE A 261 19.01 18.91 -9.70
CA ILE A 261 17.89 19.64 -9.08
C ILE A 261 18.43 20.49 -7.92
N ASP A 262 17.95 21.73 -7.82
CA ASP A 262 18.22 22.58 -6.67
C ASP A 262 17.48 22.07 -5.42
N THR A 263 18.26 21.76 -4.38
CA THR A 263 17.80 21.23 -3.10
C THR A 263 18.21 22.12 -1.92
N SER A 264 18.62 23.36 -2.18
CA SER A 264 19.20 24.27 -1.19
C SER A 264 18.26 24.62 -0.02
N ASP A 265 16.95 24.71 -0.28
CA ASP A 265 15.94 25.12 0.71
C ASP A 265 15.23 23.94 1.43
N ILE A 266 15.81 22.73 1.41
CA ILE A 266 15.15 21.55 2.01
C ILE A 266 15.69 21.24 3.41
N GLU A 267 14.78 21.11 4.37
CA GLU A 267 15.13 20.63 5.71
C GLU A 267 15.51 19.14 5.71
N GLU A 268 16.63 18.81 6.35
CA GLU A 268 17.03 17.43 6.60
C GLU A 268 16.10 16.78 7.64
N GLY A 269 15.82 15.50 7.45
CA GLY A 269 15.12 14.68 8.42
C GLY A 269 13.62 14.61 8.18
N ILE A 270 12.99 13.85 9.05
CA ILE A 270 11.54 13.76 9.16
C ILE A 270 11.20 13.89 10.64
N GLY A 271 10.23 14.74 10.98
CA GLY A 271 9.81 14.89 12.36
C GLY A 271 9.07 13.67 12.93
N GLY A 272 8.57 13.82 14.16
CA GLY A 272 7.66 12.87 14.81
C GLY A 272 8.34 11.61 15.37
N ARG A 273 7.52 10.71 15.95
CA ARG A 273 7.93 9.55 16.74
C ARG A 273 9.04 8.70 16.11
N TYR A 274 8.95 8.37 14.82
CA TYR A 274 9.90 7.46 14.16
C TYR A 274 10.91 8.15 13.25
N GLY A 275 10.92 9.48 13.25
CA GLY A 275 11.68 10.23 12.28
C GLY A 275 13.19 10.05 12.37
N HIS A 276 13.69 10.04 13.61
CA HIS A 276 15.10 9.81 13.95
C HIS A 276 15.65 8.47 13.42
N LEU A 277 14.79 7.47 13.22
CA LEU A 277 15.18 6.15 12.73
C LEU A 277 15.61 6.18 11.25
N LEU A 278 15.14 7.15 10.46
CA LEU A 278 15.45 7.19 9.03
C LEU A 278 16.96 7.26 8.79
N LYS A 279 17.71 7.99 9.63
CA LYS A 279 19.15 8.23 9.45
C LYS A 279 19.96 6.94 9.39
N GLN A 280 19.65 5.95 10.22
CA GLN A 280 20.42 4.70 10.26
C GLN A 280 19.94 3.66 9.23
N ILE A 281 18.75 3.83 8.65
CA ILE A 281 18.26 2.91 7.61
C ILE A 281 19.16 3.02 6.38
N PRO A 282 19.77 1.92 5.90
CA PRO A 282 20.55 1.96 4.67
C PRO A 282 19.68 2.30 3.44
N PRO A 283 20.24 2.99 2.42
CA PRO A 283 19.55 3.18 1.14
C PRO A 283 18.97 1.85 0.60
N GLY A 284 17.78 1.87 0.01
CA GLY A 284 17.08 0.67 -0.49
C GLY A 284 16.30 -0.12 0.57
N LEU A 285 16.57 0.11 1.87
CA LEU A 285 15.85 -0.52 2.98
C LEU A 285 14.71 0.36 3.52
N ASN A 286 13.97 -0.20 4.48
CA ASN A 286 12.82 0.42 5.12
C ASN A 286 12.80 0.07 6.60
N TYR A 287 11.68 0.32 7.29
CA TYR A 287 11.49 -0.01 8.71
C TYR A 287 11.91 -1.43 9.10
N SER A 288 11.83 -2.40 8.17
CA SER A 288 12.25 -3.78 8.43
C SER A 288 13.69 -3.88 8.91
N PHE A 289 14.54 -2.91 8.58
CA PHE A 289 15.91 -2.80 9.10
C PHE A 289 15.96 -2.89 10.64
N TYR A 290 14.96 -2.36 11.35
CA TYR A 290 14.84 -2.41 12.81
C TYR A 290 14.03 -3.62 13.33
N THR A 291 14.06 -4.76 12.62
CA THR A 291 13.39 -6.00 13.06
C THR A 291 14.40 -7.05 13.47
N LYS A 292 14.00 -7.98 14.34
CA LYS A 292 14.84 -9.12 14.77
C LYS A 292 15.23 -10.00 13.58
N GLU A 293 14.31 -10.15 12.63
CA GLU A 293 14.45 -10.95 11.42
C GLU A 293 15.51 -10.41 10.45
N MET A 294 15.82 -9.11 10.51
CA MET A 294 16.92 -8.50 9.76
C MET A 294 18.23 -8.45 10.58
N GLY A 295 18.25 -9.04 11.78
CA GLY A 295 19.43 -9.11 12.65
C GLY A 295 19.68 -7.88 13.52
N HIS A 296 18.74 -6.93 13.61
CA HIS A 296 18.97 -5.68 14.34
C HIS A 296 19.16 -5.94 15.85
N PRO A 297 20.21 -5.38 16.50
CA PRO A 297 20.52 -5.67 17.90
C PRO A 297 19.47 -5.11 18.87
N ASN A 298 18.78 -4.03 18.49
CA ASN A 298 17.67 -3.44 19.24
C ASN A 298 16.43 -3.29 18.33
N PRO A 299 15.62 -4.34 18.16
CA PRO A 299 14.45 -4.28 17.29
C PRO A 299 13.42 -3.25 17.80
N VAL A 300 12.92 -2.39 16.89
CA VAL A 300 11.87 -1.40 17.17
C VAL A 300 10.52 -1.87 16.63
N PHE A 301 10.52 -2.62 15.53
CA PHE A 301 9.31 -3.08 14.87
C PHE A 301 9.23 -4.61 14.85
N SER A 302 8.02 -5.15 14.93
CA SER A 302 7.76 -6.56 14.62
C SER A 302 7.82 -6.79 13.11
N TRP A 303 8.25 -7.98 12.67
CA TRP A 303 8.23 -8.35 11.26
C TRP A 303 6.85 -8.18 10.62
N ARG A 304 6.83 -7.54 9.44
CA ARG A 304 5.61 -7.25 8.67
C ARG A 304 4.58 -6.38 9.41
N SER A 305 4.97 -5.69 10.49
CA SER A 305 4.06 -4.82 11.25
C SER A 305 3.66 -3.54 10.52
N LYS A 306 4.46 -3.08 9.56
CA LYS A 306 4.21 -1.90 8.71
C LYS A 306 4.25 -2.25 7.23
N PHE A 307 3.77 -1.33 6.39
CA PHE A 307 3.91 -1.44 4.94
C PHE A 307 5.37 -1.27 4.51
N SER A 308 5.74 -1.85 3.37
CA SER A 308 7.13 -1.86 2.87
C SER A 308 7.67 -0.47 2.48
N ASP A 309 6.78 0.51 2.34
CA ASP A 309 7.09 1.93 2.10
C ASP A 309 7.27 2.73 3.40
N PHE A 310 6.97 2.16 4.56
CA PHE A 310 7.17 2.83 5.84
C PHE A 310 8.67 3.00 6.12
N LEU A 311 9.12 4.25 6.27
CA LEU A 311 10.52 4.63 6.37
C LEU A 311 11.40 4.09 5.22
N TYR A 312 10.82 3.88 4.04
CA TYR A 312 11.59 3.43 2.88
C TYR A 312 12.54 4.53 2.40
N LYS A 313 13.84 4.27 2.48
CA LYS A 313 14.90 5.13 1.95
C LYS A 313 15.25 4.66 0.54
N ALA A 314 15.20 5.56 -0.44
CA ALA A 314 15.60 5.28 -1.81
C ALA A 314 17.08 4.90 -1.89
N ASP A 315 17.43 4.10 -2.89
CA ASP A 315 18.81 3.74 -3.21
C ASP A 315 19.22 4.54 -4.45
N PRO A 316 20.27 5.39 -4.40
CA PRO A 316 20.65 6.21 -5.55
C PRO A 316 21.00 5.37 -6.78
N GLU A 317 21.49 4.14 -6.61
CA GLU A 317 21.98 3.27 -7.69
C GLU A 317 20.88 2.42 -8.34
N THR A 318 19.63 2.52 -7.91
CA THR A 318 18.53 1.68 -8.44
C THR A 318 17.24 2.48 -8.61
N PRO A 319 16.28 2.00 -9.42
CA PRO A 319 14.95 2.59 -9.48
C PRO A 319 14.27 2.64 -8.09
N VAL A 320 13.55 3.72 -7.79
CA VAL A 320 12.77 3.79 -6.55
C VAL A 320 11.60 2.82 -6.55
N ARG A 321 11.10 2.42 -5.38
CA ARG A 321 9.78 1.77 -5.30
C ARG A 321 8.67 2.73 -5.72
N THR A 322 7.50 2.17 -6.01
CA THR A 322 6.33 2.93 -6.45
C THR A 322 6.04 4.15 -5.58
N ILE A 323 5.99 5.32 -6.22
CA ILE A 323 5.54 6.57 -5.58
C ILE A 323 4.03 6.48 -5.39
N LYS A 324 3.57 6.60 -4.14
CA LYS A 324 2.15 6.54 -3.79
C LYS A 324 1.52 7.91 -3.77
N ALA A 325 0.29 7.99 -4.28
CA ALA A 325 -0.52 9.20 -4.19
C ALA A 325 -0.93 9.56 -2.75
N GLN A 326 -1.15 8.54 -1.91
CA GLN A 326 -1.58 8.72 -0.53
C GLN A 326 -0.62 8.01 0.43
N GLY A 327 -0.29 8.67 1.53
CA GLY A 327 0.59 8.16 2.55
C GLY A 327 0.52 8.98 3.83
N GLY A 328 0.88 8.36 4.95
CA GLY A 328 1.15 9.09 6.19
C GLY A 328 2.56 9.68 6.21
N GLN A 329 2.87 10.43 7.27
CA GLN A 329 4.17 11.09 7.49
C GLN A 329 5.40 10.21 7.22
N TYR A 330 5.32 8.91 7.53
CA TYR A 330 6.44 7.97 7.37
C TYR A 330 6.42 7.18 6.06
N THR A 331 5.57 7.54 5.10
CA THR A 331 5.50 6.87 3.80
C THR A 331 6.59 7.43 2.90
N GLY A 332 7.51 6.57 2.47
CA GLY A 332 8.53 6.90 1.48
C GLY A 332 7.99 6.89 0.05
N PRO A 333 8.88 7.03 -0.96
CA PRO A 333 10.33 7.07 -0.80
C PRO A 333 10.85 8.33 -0.11
N PHE A 334 11.87 8.17 0.73
CA PHE A 334 12.71 9.25 1.26
C PHE A 334 14.04 9.27 0.50
N SER A 335 14.64 10.45 0.34
CA SER A 335 15.97 10.59 -0.25
C SER A 335 17.02 9.87 0.60
N TRP A 336 18.08 9.37 -0.05
CA TRP A 336 19.24 8.82 0.65
C TRP A 336 19.92 9.85 1.56
N GLU A 337 19.64 11.13 1.37
CA GLU A 337 20.03 12.26 2.23
C GLU A 337 19.12 12.44 3.46
N ASN A 338 18.31 11.44 3.84
CA ASN A 338 17.46 11.45 5.04
C ASN A 338 16.34 12.49 5.06
N ARG A 339 15.92 12.99 3.88
CA ARG A 339 14.86 13.99 3.72
C ARG A 339 13.73 13.49 2.83
N ARG A 340 12.67 14.27 2.70
CA ARG A 340 11.67 14.04 1.64
C ARG A 340 12.26 14.43 0.28
N PHE A 341 11.82 13.73 -0.77
CA PHE A 341 12.00 14.23 -2.12
C PHE A 341 11.11 15.47 -2.34
N THR A 342 11.62 16.45 -3.07
CA THR A 342 10.85 17.60 -3.56
C THR A 342 9.87 17.17 -4.64
N ILE A 343 8.94 18.07 -4.98
CA ILE A 343 8.04 17.88 -6.12
C ILE A 343 8.82 17.75 -7.43
N ALA A 344 9.91 18.51 -7.61
CA ALA A 344 10.75 18.40 -8.80
C ALA A 344 11.42 17.02 -8.91
N GLU A 345 11.98 16.51 -7.81
CA GLU A 345 12.60 15.19 -7.76
C GLU A 345 11.56 14.09 -8.02
N LEU A 346 10.38 14.17 -7.40
CA LEU A 346 9.29 13.22 -7.60
C LEU A 346 8.75 13.24 -9.04
N LYS A 347 8.71 14.40 -9.70
CA LYS A 347 8.35 14.52 -11.11
C LYS A 347 9.33 13.74 -11.98
N ARG A 348 10.63 13.94 -11.81
CA ARG A 348 11.66 13.22 -12.58
C ARG A 348 11.64 11.72 -12.32
N LEU A 349 11.44 11.31 -11.06
CA LEU A 349 11.27 9.90 -10.71
C LEU A 349 10.02 9.24 -11.33
N GLN A 350 9.04 10.06 -11.75
CA GLN A 350 7.85 9.65 -12.49
C GLN A 350 7.96 9.95 -13.99
N THR A 351 9.10 10.43 -14.49
CA THR A 351 9.33 10.89 -15.88
C THR A 351 8.39 12.01 -16.36
N ILE A 352 7.90 12.84 -15.43
CA ILE A 352 7.14 14.04 -15.76
C ILE A 352 8.12 15.16 -16.12
N PRO A 353 7.95 15.85 -17.26
CA PRO A 353 8.88 16.90 -17.69
C PRO A 353 9.03 18.03 -16.67
N ASP A 354 10.24 18.57 -16.53
CA ASP A 354 10.55 19.67 -15.61
C ASP A 354 9.67 20.90 -15.84
N THR A 355 9.34 21.20 -17.09
CA THR A 355 8.51 22.35 -17.48
C THR A 355 7.00 22.12 -17.36
N TYR A 356 6.55 20.91 -17.02
CA TYR A 356 5.13 20.63 -16.75
C TYR A 356 4.73 21.18 -15.37
N GLU A 357 3.77 22.08 -15.30
CA GLU A 357 3.38 22.72 -14.03
C GLU A 357 2.37 21.85 -13.29
N ILE A 358 2.62 21.53 -12.02
CA ILE A 358 1.64 20.82 -11.16
C ILE A 358 1.15 21.80 -10.09
N VAL A 359 -0.15 22.04 -10.06
CA VAL A 359 -0.79 23.01 -9.17
C VAL A 359 -1.26 22.33 -7.88
N GLY A 360 -1.06 23.00 -6.75
CA GLY A 360 -1.56 22.58 -5.44
C GLY A 360 -0.52 22.70 -4.34
N ASN A 361 -0.93 22.35 -3.12
CA ASN A 361 0.03 22.17 -2.03
C ASN A 361 0.83 20.88 -2.22
N HIS A 362 1.89 20.70 -1.41
CA HIS A 362 2.79 19.55 -1.50
C HIS A 362 2.06 18.19 -1.54
N GLN A 363 1.03 17.99 -0.70
CA GLN A 363 0.27 16.74 -0.67
C GLN A 363 -0.54 16.54 -1.96
N VAL A 364 -1.17 17.58 -2.48
CA VAL A 364 -1.94 17.55 -3.73
C VAL A 364 -1.03 17.28 -4.94
N CYS A 365 0.18 17.84 -4.95
CA CYS A 365 1.16 17.55 -6.00
C CYS A 365 1.63 16.08 -5.96
N ILE A 366 1.91 15.54 -4.77
CA ILE A 366 2.25 14.11 -4.61
C ILE A 366 1.11 13.21 -5.06
N GLU A 367 -0.14 13.56 -4.74
CA GLU A 367 -1.31 12.80 -5.19
C GLU A 367 -1.36 12.70 -6.72
N GLN A 368 -1.20 13.83 -7.42
CA GLN A 368 -1.18 13.89 -8.88
C GLN A 368 -0.04 13.06 -9.47
N ILE A 369 1.18 13.22 -8.95
CA ILE A 369 2.35 12.47 -9.39
C ILE A 369 2.13 10.98 -9.16
N GLY A 370 1.76 10.57 -7.95
CA GLY A 370 1.60 9.17 -7.55
C GLY A 370 0.45 8.45 -8.27
N ASN A 371 -0.62 9.16 -8.65
CA ASN A 371 -1.73 8.61 -9.43
C ASN A 371 -1.40 8.49 -10.92
N SER A 372 -0.54 9.37 -11.44
CA SER A 372 -0.20 9.40 -12.87
C SER A 372 0.42 8.09 -13.38
N VAL A 373 0.20 7.82 -14.67
CA VAL A 373 1.02 6.89 -15.45
C VAL A 373 2.33 7.61 -15.80
N PRO A 374 3.51 6.98 -15.66
CA PRO A 374 4.76 7.60 -16.08
C PRO A 374 4.76 7.92 -17.58
N PRO A 375 5.01 9.18 -18.00
CA PRO A 375 4.95 9.56 -19.41
C PRO A 375 5.84 8.71 -20.32
N GLN A 376 7.05 8.36 -19.87
CA GLN A 376 7.98 7.55 -20.67
C GLN A 376 7.39 6.16 -21.03
N LEU A 377 6.80 5.46 -20.06
CA LEU A 377 6.12 4.18 -20.32
C LEU A 377 4.92 4.36 -21.25
N GLY A 378 4.09 5.38 -20.97
CA GLY A 378 2.93 5.69 -21.81
C GLY A 378 3.31 5.96 -23.26
N ARG A 379 4.46 6.59 -23.50
CA ARG A 379 4.92 6.95 -24.84
C ARG A 379 5.34 5.74 -25.66
N ILE A 380 6.04 4.79 -25.05
CA ILE A 380 6.38 3.52 -25.73
C ILE A 380 5.10 2.74 -26.08
N LEU A 381 4.06 2.79 -25.23
CA LEU A 381 2.75 2.23 -25.54
C LEU A 381 2.07 3.00 -26.69
N ALA A 382 2.07 4.33 -26.67
CA ALA A 382 1.52 5.15 -27.74
C ALA A 382 2.18 4.87 -29.10
N LEU A 383 3.51 4.77 -29.15
CA LEU A 383 4.26 4.39 -30.35
C LEU A 383 3.85 3.02 -30.90
N SER A 384 3.69 2.02 -30.03
CA SER A 384 3.22 0.69 -30.46
C SER A 384 1.79 0.70 -31.03
N ILE A 385 0.95 1.64 -30.59
CA ILE A 385 -0.41 1.85 -31.10
C ILE A 385 -0.36 2.54 -32.46
N LEU A 386 0.49 3.56 -32.63
CA LEU A 386 0.71 4.22 -33.91
C LEU A 386 1.12 3.20 -34.99
N ASP A 387 2.10 2.35 -34.68
CA ASP A 387 2.65 1.37 -35.60
C ASP A 387 1.63 0.28 -35.96
N GLN A 388 1.04 -0.39 -34.97
CA GLN A 388 0.20 -1.57 -35.22
C GLN A 388 -1.28 -1.27 -35.51
N ILE A 389 -1.85 -0.24 -34.89
CA ILE A 389 -3.30 0.01 -34.95
C ILE A 389 -3.61 1.10 -35.98
N LEU A 390 -2.74 2.10 -36.08
CA LEU A 390 -2.94 3.24 -36.96
C LEU A 390 -2.10 3.17 -38.24
N GLY A 391 -1.22 2.14 -38.36
CA GLY A 391 -0.45 1.84 -39.56
C GLY A 391 0.58 2.92 -39.90
N MET A 392 1.06 3.66 -38.90
CA MET A 392 2.05 4.72 -39.10
C MET A 392 3.45 4.12 -39.19
N ALA A 393 4.15 4.36 -40.30
CA ALA A 393 5.55 4.00 -40.45
C ALA A 393 6.44 4.91 -39.58
N LEU A 394 6.87 4.41 -38.43
CA LEU A 394 7.80 5.08 -37.53
C LEU A 394 9.21 5.17 -38.16
N PRO A 395 10.07 6.13 -37.76
CA PRO A 395 11.42 6.29 -38.31
C PRO A 395 12.42 5.24 -37.78
N PHE A 396 11.92 4.24 -37.05
CA PHE A 396 12.69 3.19 -36.39
C PHE A 396 11.82 1.93 -36.23
N PRO A 397 12.43 0.74 -36.14
CA PRO A 397 11.69 -0.49 -35.88
C PRO A 397 11.19 -0.57 -34.43
N MET A 398 9.98 -1.10 -34.24
CA MET A 398 9.44 -1.46 -32.93
C MET A 398 9.59 -2.96 -32.69
N TYR A 399 9.88 -3.34 -31.44
CA TYR A 399 10.00 -4.74 -31.03
C TYR A 399 8.86 -5.12 -30.10
N TYR A 400 8.30 -6.32 -30.31
CA TYR A 400 7.06 -6.73 -29.67
C TYR A 400 7.20 -8.00 -28.82
N LEU A 401 6.53 -7.99 -27.67
CA LEU A 401 6.41 -9.13 -26.79
C LEU A 401 5.51 -10.19 -27.38
N GLN A 402 6.05 -11.40 -27.49
CA GLN A 402 5.27 -12.56 -27.88
C GLN A 402 4.13 -12.83 -26.87
N PRO A 403 2.97 -13.34 -27.33
CA PRO A 403 1.78 -13.59 -26.50
C PRO A 403 2.04 -14.38 -25.20
N ASN A 404 3.03 -15.28 -25.20
CA ASN A 404 3.32 -16.18 -24.08
C ASN A 404 4.60 -15.82 -23.31
N LYS A 405 5.31 -14.74 -23.68
CA LYS A 405 6.55 -14.35 -23.00
C LYS A 405 6.22 -13.84 -21.59
N GLN A 406 6.78 -14.50 -20.59
CA GLN A 406 6.74 -14.02 -19.21
C GLN A 406 7.92 -13.08 -18.95
N LEU A 407 7.65 -11.94 -18.32
CA LEU A 407 8.65 -10.99 -17.88
C LEU A 407 9.20 -11.41 -16.49
N GLY A 408 10.51 -11.26 -16.30
CA GLY A 408 11.24 -11.74 -15.14
C GLY A 408 11.16 -10.86 -13.89
N PHE A 409 10.60 -9.64 -13.96
CA PHE A 409 10.62 -8.68 -12.84
C PHE A 409 10.05 -9.25 -11.52
N ARG A 410 9.04 -10.12 -11.59
CA ARG A 410 8.48 -10.79 -10.38
C ARG A 410 9.44 -11.82 -9.77
N GLN A 411 10.19 -12.54 -10.61
CA GLN A 411 11.19 -13.49 -10.14
C GLN A 411 12.37 -12.75 -9.50
N ARG A 412 12.82 -11.65 -10.13
CA ARG A 412 13.88 -10.76 -9.60
C ARG A 412 13.52 -10.21 -8.21
N LYS A 413 12.26 -9.81 -8.01
CA LYS A 413 11.76 -9.30 -6.72
C LYS A 413 11.92 -10.28 -5.56
N ARG A 414 11.89 -11.60 -5.80
CA ARG A 414 12.15 -12.60 -4.75
C ARG A 414 13.63 -12.60 -4.35
N LYS A 415 14.53 -12.54 -5.33
CA LYS A 415 15.99 -12.49 -5.13
C LYS A 415 16.44 -11.22 -4.39
N LEU A 416 15.74 -10.09 -4.57
CA LEU A 416 16.03 -8.84 -3.83
C LEU A 416 15.95 -9.00 -2.30
N THR A 417 15.19 -9.97 -1.79
CA THR A 417 15.08 -10.21 -0.34
C THR A 417 16.43 -10.56 0.27
N GLU A 418 17.23 -11.39 -0.42
CA GLU A 418 18.56 -11.80 0.02
C GLU A 418 19.54 -10.61 -0.01
N VAL A 419 19.49 -9.81 -1.09
CA VAL A 419 20.28 -8.58 -1.21
C VAL A 419 19.98 -7.60 -0.07
N TYR A 420 18.71 -7.42 0.27
CA TYR A 420 18.29 -6.54 1.36
C TYR A 420 18.72 -7.07 2.74
N ALA A 421 18.67 -8.38 2.95
CA ALA A 421 19.16 -9.00 4.18
C ALA A 421 20.67 -8.77 4.35
N GLN A 422 21.45 -8.98 3.29
CA GLN A 422 22.90 -8.74 3.33
C GLN A 422 23.22 -7.26 3.62
N LYS A 423 22.56 -6.33 2.92
CA LYS A 423 22.74 -4.88 3.13
C LYS A 423 22.43 -4.46 4.57
N ALA A 424 21.46 -5.11 5.21
CA ALA A 424 21.15 -4.85 6.62
C ALA A 424 22.24 -5.39 7.55
N LEU A 425 22.72 -6.62 7.32
CA LEU A 425 23.81 -7.22 8.11
C LEU A 425 25.07 -6.36 8.07
N ASP A 426 25.46 -5.90 6.88
CA ASP A 426 26.66 -5.05 6.70
C ASP A 426 26.52 -3.73 7.47
N ALA A 427 25.35 -3.09 7.38
CA ALA A 427 25.07 -1.85 8.10
C ALA A 427 25.03 -2.06 9.63
N ILE A 428 24.44 -3.15 10.11
CA ILE A 428 24.40 -3.49 11.54
C ILE A 428 25.81 -3.75 12.09
N ALA A 429 26.64 -4.47 11.34
CA ALA A 429 28.03 -4.71 11.72
C ALA A 429 28.82 -3.39 11.83
N HIS A 430 28.54 -2.40 10.99
CA HIS A 430 29.13 -1.07 11.10
C HIS A 430 28.64 -0.32 12.34
N LEU A 431 27.32 -0.33 12.62
CA LEU A 431 26.74 0.30 13.80
C LEU A 431 27.33 -0.27 15.09
N GLN A 432 27.52 -1.58 15.19
CA GLN A 432 28.14 -2.24 16.35
C GLN A 432 29.60 -1.81 16.61
N LYS A 433 30.32 -1.37 15.57
CA LYS A 433 31.70 -0.86 15.69
C LYS A 433 31.75 0.62 16.08
N THR A 434 30.77 1.42 15.67
CA THR A 434 30.78 2.89 15.85
C THR A 434 30.01 3.33 17.08
N GLU A 435 28.87 2.71 17.36
CA GLU A 435 28.17 2.87 18.61
C GLU A 435 28.68 1.79 19.57
N LYS A 436 29.27 2.19 20.71
CA LYS A 436 29.39 1.27 21.85
C LYS A 436 27.95 0.92 22.23
N PHE A 437 27.39 -0.11 21.60
CA PHE A 437 26.22 -0.76 22.12
C PHE A 437 26.68 -1.35 23.44
N THR A 438 26.44 -0.58 24.51
CA THR A 438 26.00 -1.21 25.73
C THR A 438 24.79 -2.01 25.29
N SER A 439 24.98 -3.31 25.06
CA SER A 439 23.91 -4.24 25.36
C SER A 439 23.37 -3.72 26.67
N LYS A 440 22.11 -3.30 26.72
CA LYS A 440 21.47 -3.16 28.03
C LYS A 440 21.54 -4.57 28.59
N SER A 441 22.65 -4.85 29.29
CA SER A 441 22.76 -5.92 30.24
C SER A 441 21.50 -5.76 31.04
N SER A 442 20.72 -6.84 31.09
CA SER A 442 19.58 -7.02 31.96
C SER A 442 19.97 -6.63 33.38
N ALA A 443 19.95 -5.33 33.67
CA ALA A 443 19.98 -4.81 35.01
C ALA A 443 18.70 -5.33 35.62
N ASN A 444 18.81 -6.01 36.75
CA ASN A 444 17.67 -6.45 37.54
C ASN A 444 16.86 -5.21 37.94
N TYR A 445 15.93 -4.79 37.08
CA TYR A 445 15.05 -3.67 37.38
C TYR A 445 13.86 -4.21 38.17
N THR A 446 13.54 -3.50 39.25
CA THR A 446 12.29 -3.66 39.97
C THR A 446 11.69 -2.27 40.05
N ILE A 447 10.58 -2.06 39.34
CA ILE A 447 9.81 -0.82 39.41
C ILE A 447 8.57 -1.09 40.25
N GLN A 448 8.38 -0.26 41.27
CA GLN A 448 7.15 -0.20 42.05
C GLN A 448 6.61 1.23 41.97
N GLU A 449 5.39 1.36 41.49
CA GLU A 449 4.73 2.65 41.32
C GLU A 449 3.23 2.48 41.56
N GLU A 450 2.61 3.55 42.05
CA GLU A 450 1.17 3.66 42.20
C GLU A 450 0.72 4.92 41.47
N SER A 451 -0.44 4.85 40.82
CA SER A 451 -1.01 6.00 40.14
C SER A 451 -2.53 5.98 40.20
N VAL A 452 -3.11 7.17 40.11
CA VAL A 452 -4.55 7.36 39.96
C VAL A 452 -4.82 7.85 38.55
N ARG A 453 -5.83 7.28 37.91
CA ARG A 453 -6.27 7.64 36.57
C ARG A 453 -7.79 7.65 36.48
N PHE A 454 -8.32 8.40 35.52
CA PHE A 454 -9.75 8.49 35.26
C PHE A 454 -10.04 7.95 33.86
N LEU A 455 -10.74 6.81 33.79
CA LEU A 455 -11.11 6.16 32.52
C LEU A 455 -12.47 6.68 32.06
N SER A 456 -12.50 7.40 30.94
CA SER A 456 -13.75 7.88 30.33
C SER A 456 -14.47 6.77 29.54
N THR A 457 -15.73 7.01 29.20
CA THR A 457 -16.60 6.06 28.47
C THR A 457 -16.13 5.75 27.04
N ASP A 458 -15.33 6.63 26.44
CA ASP A 458 -14.63 6.41 25.17
C ASP A 458 -13.28 5.68 25.33
N PHE A 459 -13.02 5.17 26.54
CA PHE A 459 -11.81 4.48 26.96
C PHE A 459 -10.55 5.36 26.94
N ALA A 460 -10.64 6.68 27.01
CA ALA A 460 -9.46 7.55 27.15
C ALA A 460 -8.97 7.61 28.61
N TRP A 461 -7.65 7.76 28.78
CA TRP A 461 -7.05 8.03 30.10
C TRP A 461 -6.99 9.52 30.35
N ASN A 462 -7.46 9.95 31.52
CA ASN A 462 -7.39 11.33 31.98
C ASN A 462 -6.65 11.38 33.33
N GLU A 463 -5.86 12.44 33.55
CA GLU A 463 -5.15 12.68 34.81
C GLU A 463 -6.06 13.26 35.89
N GLN A 464 -7.14 13.93 35.48
CA GLN A 464 -8.13 14.55 36.36
C GLN A 464 -9.52 13.97 36.08
N GLU A 465 -10.42 14.15 37.04
CA GLU A 465 -11.80 13.71 36.91
C GLU A 465 -12.51 14.46 35.78
N VAL A 466 -13.11 13.71 34.87
CA VAL A 466 -13.95 14.23 33.80
C VAL A 466 -15.36 13.64 33.92
N PRO A 467 -16.41 14.29 33.38
CA PRO A 467 -17.78 13.78 33.48
C PRO A 467 -17.89 12.32 33.03
N HIS A 468 -18.60 11.51 33.82
CA HIS A 468 -18.83 10.07 33.56
C HIS A 468 -17.56 9.21 33.50
N SER A 469 -16.44 9.66 34.05
CA SER A 469 -15.22 8.85 34.16
C SER A 469 -15.20 8.00 35.44
N LEU A 470 -14.56 6.83 35.34
CA LEU A 470 -14.28 5.97 36.48
C LEU A 470 -12.90 6.30 37.04
N LYS A 471 -12.82 6.64 38.33
CA LYS A 471 -11.55 6.73 39.06
C LYS A 471 -10.99 5.32 39.31
N VAL A 472 -9.76 5.08 38.85
CA VAL A 472 -9.05 3.80 38.97
C VAL A 472 -7.73 4.04 39.68
N ASN A 473 -7.49 3.31 40.77
CA ASN A 473 -6.19 3.26 41.43
C ASN A 473 -5.41 2.08 40.86
N LEU A 474 -4.21 2.36 40.37
CA LEU A 474 -3.34 1.40 39.69
C LEU A 474 -2.07 1.21 40.50
N LYS A 475 -1.67 -0.05 40.66
CA LYS A 475 -0.40 -0.43 41.28
C LYS A 475 0.38 -1.30 40.32
N TYR A 476 1.65 -1.00 40.15
CA TYR A 476 2.53 -1.71 39.23
C TYR A 476 3.72 -2.28 40.00
N ILE A 477 4.00 -3.56 39.77
CA ILE A 477 5.18 -4.25 40.25
C ILE A 477 5.83 -4.90 39.03
N LEU A 478 6.79 -4.22 38.42
CA LEU A 478 7.40 -4.63 37.16
C LEU A 478 8.76 -5.25 37.42
N LYS A 479 8.84 -6.58 37.26
CA LYS A 479 10.07 -7.38 37.40
C LYS A 479 10.31 -8.21 36.14
N GLN A 480 11.55 -8.64 35.94
CA GLN A 480 11.91 -9.54 34.84
C GLN A 480 11.19 -10.89 34.90
N SER A 481 10.84 -11.39 36.08
CA SER A 481 10.07 -12.63 36.21
C SER A 481 8.59 -12.47 35.87
N CYS A 482 7.98 -11.35 36.28
CA CYS A 482 6.57 -11.05 36.05
C CYS A 482 6.32 -9.55 36.21
N TRP A 483 5.54 -8.96 35.31
CA TRP A 483 4.86 -7.70 35.57
C TRP A 483 3.53 -7.97 36.24
N ILE A 484 3.26 -7.32 37.37
CA ILE A 484 1.97 -7.37 38.05
C ILE A 484 1.36 -5.97 37.96
N ILE A 485 0.14 -5.89 37.46
CA ILE A 485 -0.63 -4.64 37.36
C ILE A 485 -1.94 -4.88 38.08
N GLU A 486 -2.19 -4.12 39.13
CA GLU A 486 -3.40 -4.22 39.97
C GLU A 486 -4.27 -2.97 39.77
N ALA A 487 -5.58 -3.15 39.70
CA ALA A 487 -6.55 -2.06 39.54
C ALA A 487 -7.71 -2.18 40.53
N HIS A 488 -8.05 -1.06 41.20
CA HIS A 488 -9.06 -1.03 42.27
C HIS A 488 -9.93 0.24 42.24
N LYS A 489 -11.22 0.10 42.58
CA LYS A 489 -12.15 1.22 42.82
C LYS A 489 -12.10 1.74 44.28
N GLY A 490 -10.93 1.95 44.88
CA GLY A 490 -10.84 2.44 46.26
C GLY A 490 -9.53 2.09 46.99
N LEU A 491 -9.59 1.98 48.32
CA LEU A 491 -8.44 1.58 49.17
C LEU A 491 -8.07 0.10 48.95
N SER A 492 -6.77 -0.17 48.83
CA SER A 492 -6.14 -1.38 48.25
C SER A 492 -6.15 -2.67 49.10
N ASN A 493 -7.06 -2.82 50.07
CA ASN A 493 -7.01 -3.91 51.06
C ASN A 493 -7.94 -5.11 50.77
N SER A 494 -8.55 -5.21 49.59
CA SER A 494 -9.37 -6.36 49.20
C SER A 494 -8.58 -7.41 48.42
N GLU A 495 -8.88 -8.70 48.62
CA GLU A 495 -8.30 -9.77 47.82
C GLU A 495 -8.73 -9.65 46.34
N ASN A 496 -7.83 -10.06 45.43
CA ASN A 496 -8.08 -10.02 43.99
C ASN A 496 -9.15 -11.06 43.59
N GLN A 497 -10.33 -10.59 43.17
CA GLN A 497 -11.45 -11.41 42.67
C GLN A 497 -11.12 -12.15 41.37
N TYR A 498 -10.30 -11.58 40.49
CA TYR A 498 -9.82 -12.27 39.29
C TYR A 498 -8.41 -11.86 38.88
N VAL A 499 -7.79 -12.75 38.09
CA VAL A 499 -6.44 -12.57 37.54
C VAL A 499 -6.42 -12.96 36.07
N ILE A 500 -5.76 -12.15 35.23
CA ILE A 500 -5.46 -12.47 33.84
C ILE A 500 -3.96 -12.70 33.72
N ASP A 501 -3.58 -13.94 33.42
CA ASP A 501 -2.22 -14.31 33.13
C ASP A 501 -1.97 -14.25 31.62
N ILE A 502 -1.10 -13.34 31.20
CA ILE A 502 -0.72 -13.12 29.80
C ILE A 502 0.70 -13.63 29.60
N ILE A 503 0.86 -14.54 28.65
CA ILE A 503 2.13 -15.20 28.34
C ILE A 503 2.36 -15.22 26.83
N PRO A 504 3.62 -15.38 26.37
CA PRO A 504 3.88 -15.64 24.97
C PRO A 504 3.25 -16.97 24.52
N SER A 505 2.74 -16.99 23.30
CA SER A 505 2.28 -18.22 22.65
C SER A 505 3.47 -19.14 22.32
N TRP A 506 3.20 -20.44 22.20
CA TRP A 506 4.22 -21.42 21.82
C TRP A 506 4.91 -21.03 20.50
N GLY A 507 6.25 -21.13 20.46
CA GLY A 507 7.08 -20.67 19.34
C GLY A 507 7.37 -19.15 19.33
N HIS A 508 6.93 -18.42 20.36
CA HIS A 508 7.19 -16.99 20.54
C HIS A 508 7.72 -16.67 21.95
N GLU A 509 8.55 -17.55 22.56
CA GLU A 509 8.95 -17.41 23.97
C GLU A 509 9.61 -16.05 24.29
N ASP A 510 10.32 -15.47 23.32
CA ASP A 510 10.82 -14.10 23.39
C ASP A 510 9.84 -13.13 22.70
N TRP A 511 8.91 -12.61 23.49
CA TRP A 511 7.99 -11.53 23.09
C TRP A 511 8.55 -10.11 23.28
N GLY A 512 9.85 -9.94 23.61
CA GLY A 512 10.52 -8.64 23.62
C GLY A 512 9.99 -7.62 24.63
N LEU A 513 9.45 -8.10 25.75
CA LEU A 513 8.91 -7.28 26.85
C LEU A 513 9.90 -7.15 28.02
N GLY A 514 10.97 -7.95 28.03
CA GLY A 514 11.91 -8.02 29.16
C GLY A 514 11.29 -8.61 30.44
N THR A 515 10.15 -9.29 30.33
CA THR A 515 9.52 -10.10 31.38
C THR A 515 9.01 -11.41 30.81
N ASN A 516 8.84 -12.47 31.61
CA ASN A 516 8.31 -13.75 31.12
C ASN A 516 6.78 -13.80 31.07
N LYS A 517 6.12 -12.91 31.81
CA LYS A 517 4.68 -12.94 32.04
C LYS A 517 4.16 -11.58 32.46
N VAL A 518 2.94 -11.26 32.07
CA VAL A 518 2.19 -10.11 32.59
C VAL A 518 0.97 -10.66 33.31
N ARG A 519 0.75 -10.19 34.54
CA ARG A 519 -0.36 -10.58 35.40
C ARG A 519 -1.20 -9.34 35.70
N LEU A 520 -2.45 -9.36 35.27
CA LEU A 520 -3.41 -8.29 35.55
C LEU A 520 -4.33 -8.75 36.68
N CYS A 521 -4.47 -7.97 37.74
CA CYS A 521 -5.20 -8.31 38.94
C CYS A 521 -6.29 -7.27 39.22
N ALA A 522 -7.49 -7.71 39.58
CA ALA A 522 -8.54 -6.81 40.05
C ALA A 522 -9.26 -7.41 41.25
N SER A 523 -9.61 -6.54 42.18
CA SER A 523 -10.42 -6.84 43.36
C SER A 523 -11.92 -6.80 43.14
N ASP A 524 -12.38 -6.35 41.97
CA ASP A 524 -13.80 -6.17 41.66
C ASP A 524 -14.12 -6.73 40.27
N LEU A 525 -15.22 -7.48 40.14
CA LEU A 525 -15.81 -7.90 38.85
C LEU A 525 -16.50 -6.74 38.12
N ASP A 526 -15.75 -5.68 37.88
CA ASP A 526 -16.18 -4.54 37.08
C ASP A 526 -15.53 -4.52 35.70
N LEU A 527 -16.33 -4.22 34.70
CA LEU A 527 -15.90 -4.26 33.30
C LEU A 527 -14.96 -3.11 32.94
N LEU A 528 -15.20 -1.92 33.47
CA LEU A 528 -14.34 -0.77 33.19
C LEU A 528 -12.99 -0.95 33.90
N ILE A 529 -12.95 -1.64 35.04
CA ILE A 529 -11.70 -2.09 35.66
C ILE A 529 -10.97 -3.13 34.78
N PHE A 530 -11.68 -4.06 34.17
CA PHE A 530 -11.08 -4.98 33.19
C PHE A 530 -10.44 -4.23 32.02
N THR A 531 -11.17 -3.27 31.44
CA THR A 531 -10.66 -2.42 30.36
C THR A 531 -9.47 -1.58 30.82
N ALA A 532 -9.53 -1.01 32.04
CA ALA A 532 -8.46 -0.23 32.63
C ALA A 532 -7.17 -1.04 32.81
N LEU A 533 -7.26 -2.31 33.21
CA LEU A 533 -6.10 -3.20 33.37
C LEU A 533 -5.36 -3.43 32.05
N TRP A 534 -6.08 -3.75 30.98
CA TRP A 534 -5.47 -3.88 29.65
C TRP A 534 -4.87 -2.54 29.19
N LYS A 535 -5.48 -1.40 29.56
CA LYS A 535 -4.99 -0.07 29.21
C LYS A 535 -3.73 0.32 29.94
N ALA A 536 -3.67 0.00 31.22
CA ALA A 536 -2.48 0.14 32.03
C ALA A 536 -1.34 -0.72 31.49
N PHE A 537 -1.63 -1.95 31.04
CA PHE A 537 -0.64 -2.80 30.37
C PHE A 537 -0.13 -2.17 29.07
N GLU A 538 -1.03 -1.71 28.19
CA GLU A 538 -0.62 -1.07 26.94
C GLU A 538 0.22 0.19 27.17
N GLU A 539 -0.14 1.02 28.16
CA GLU A 539 0.64 2.20 28.54
C GLU A 539 2.06 1.83 28.98
N LYS A 540 2.23 0.82 29.84
CA LYS A 540 3.56 0.37 30.29
C LYS A 540 4.35 -0.32 29.18
N LEU A 541 3.68 -1.07 28.31
CA LEU A 541 4.27 -1.64 27.10
C LEU A 541 4.88 -0.53 26.25
N ILE A 542 4.13 0.55 25.96
CA ILE A 542 4.59 1.68 25.16
C ILE A 542 5.77 2.38 25.83
N ASN A 543 5.63 2.72 27.12
CA ASN A 543 6.61 3.51 27.85
C ASN A 543 7.95 2.78 28.02
N LEU A 544 7.94 1.46 28.25
CA LEU A 544 9.15 0.70 28.57
C LEU A 544 9.81 0.02 27.36
N THR A 545 9.04 -0.34 26.33
CA THR A 545 9.56 -1.09 25.18
C THR A 545 9.62 -0.28 23.89
N GLY A 546 8.96 0.88 23.81
CA GLY A 546 8.83 1.66 22.59
C GLY A 546 7.90 1.04 21.54
N LYS A 547 7.26 -0.10 21.84
CA LYS A 547 6.19 -0.68 21.00
C LYS A 547 4.99 0.25 20.97
N ALA A 548 4.24 0.27 19.86
CA ALA A 548 3.15 1.24 19.68
C ALA A 548 1.82 0.85 20.35
N ASP A 549 1.52 -0.46 20.50
CA ASP A 549 0.26 -0.98 21.08
C ASP A 549 0.30 -2.52 21.31
N LEU A 550 -0.76 -3.07 21.93
CA LEU A 550 -0.95 -4.51 22.14
C LEU A 550 -1.13 -5.31 20.84
N VAL A 551 -1.65 -4.70 19.77
CA VAL A 551 -1.81 -5.34 18.46
C VAL A 551 -0.44 -5.67 17.85
N GLN A 552 0.54 -4.78 18.01
CA GLN A 552 1.91 -5.03 17.57
C GLN A 552 2.63 -6.11 18.38
N LEU A 553 2.30 -6.21 19.68
CA LEU A 553 2.80 -7.28 20.55
C LEU A 553 2.20 -8.63 20.14
N SER A 554 0.88 -8.69 19.93
CA SER A 554 0.15 -9.90 19.55
C SER A 554 0.37 -10.33 18.10
N GLY A 555 0.67 -9.39 17.20
CA GLY A 555 0.59 -9.60 15.76
C GLY A 555 -0.84 -9.42 15.23
N TYR A 556 -0.97 -9.16 13.91
CA TYR A 556 -2.28 -8.97 13.27
C TYR A 556 -3.12 -10.26 13.34
N TYR A 557 -4.42 -10.11 13.57
CA TYR A 557 -5.38 -11.22 13.75
C TYR A 557 -5.45 -12.24 12.61
N GLN A 558 -4.92 -11.92 11.42
CA GLN A 558 -4.84 -12.82 10.28
C GLN A 558 -3.77 -13.92 10.45
N TYR A 559 -2.90 -13.78 11.47
CA TYR A 559 -1.84 -14.73 11.79
C TYR A 559 -2.08 -15.33 13.19
N ASN A 560 -1.31 -16.37 13.52
CA ASN A 560 -1.35 -16.95 14.85
C ASN A 560 -0.98 -15.88 15.91
N PRO A 561 -1.80 -15.72 16.96
CA PRO A 561 -1.54 -14.73 18.00
C PRO A 561 -0.27 -15.08 18.75
N ARG A 562 0.58 -14.07 18.98
CA ARG A 562 1.88 -14.21 19.68
C ARG A 562 1.75 -14.19 21.20
N ILE A 563 0.58 -13.80 21.70
CA ILE A 563 0.27 -13.80 23.14
C ILE A 563 -1.00 -14.59 23.40
N SER A 564 -1.06 -15.19 24.59
CA SER A 564 -2.21 -15.91 25.11
C SER A 564 -2.60 -15.37 26.48
N GLY A 565 -3.89 -15.35 26.77
CA GLY A 565 -4.45 -14.90 28.03
C GLY A 565 -5.20 -16.01 28.76
N ILE A 566 -5.05 -16.08 30.07
CA ILE A 566 -5.78 -17.00 30.94
C ILE A 566 -6.45 -16.19 32.06
N LEU A 567 -7.76 -15.97 31.95
CA LEU A 567 -8.57 -15.37 33.00
C LEU A 567 -8.98 -16.44 34.03
N THR A 568 -8.67 -16.21 35.30
CA THR A 568 -8.98 -17.08 36.44
C THR A 568 -9.73 -16.27 37.49
N PHE A 569 -10.83 -16.82 38.01
CA PHE A 569 -11.62 -16.22 39.08
C PHE A 569 -11.28 -16.86 40.42
N GLN A 570 -11.50 -16.14 41.53
CA GLN A 570 -11.45 -16.74 42.86
C GLN A 570 -12.46 -17.91 42.97
N PRO A 571 -12.09 -19.04 43.61
CA PRO A 571 -12.93 -20.24 43.63
C PRO A 571 -14.35 -20.04 44.21
N THR A 572 -14.49 -19.14 45.18
CA THR A 572 -15.76 -18.88 45.89
C THR A 572 -16.64 -17.83 45.20
N LEU A 573 -16.14 -17.21 44.12
CA LEU A 573 -16.80 -16.09 43.48
C LEU A 573 -17.94 -16.54 42.57
N LYS A 574 -19.11 -15.93 42.73
CA LYS A 574 -20.23 -16.11 41.80
C LYS A 574 -20.02 -15.22 40.57
N VAL A 575 -19.87 -15.84 39.41
CA VAL A 575 -19.52 -15.18 38.16
C VAL A 575 -20.71 -15.19 37.21
N SER A 576 -21.12 -14.02 36.70
CA SER A 576 -22.24 -13.91 35.76
C SER A 576 -21.88 -14.50 34.38
N PRO A 577 -22.87 -14.83 33.53
CA PRO A 577 -22.62 -15.45 32.22
C PRO A 577 -21.66 -14.64 31.33
N ILE A 578 -21.74 -13.32 31.36
CA ILE A 578 -20.86 -12.47 30.55
C ILE A 578 -19.38 -12.61 30.91
N TRP A 579 -19.04 -12.78 32.18
CA TRP A 579 -17.65 -12.99 32.59
C TRP A 579 -17.11 -14.36 32.15
N ARG A 580 -17.97 -15.37 31.98
CA ARG A 580 -17.60 -16.64 31.35
C ARG A 580 -17.31 -16.47 29.85
N ILE A 581 -18.04 -15.59 29.17
CA ILE A 581 -17.76 -15.23 27.77
C ILE A 581 -16.44 -14.47 27.67
N VAL A 582 -16.20 -13.48 28.56
CA VAL A 582 -14.91 -12.77 28.64
C VAL A 582 -13.78 -13.76 28.87
N GLN A 583 -13.96 -14.77 29.72
CA GLN A 583 -12.98 -15.85 29.93
C GLN A 583 -12.71 -16.65 28.65
N CYS A 584 -13.73 -16.94 27.85
CA CYS A 584 -13.56 -17.60 26.55
C CYS A 584 -12.77 -16.71 25.57
N VAL A 585 -13.15 -15.44 25.45
CA VAL A 585 -12.51 -14.48 24.53
C VAL A 585 -11.05 -14.24 24.90
N VAL A 586 -10.72 -14.07 26.19
CA VAL A 586 -9.34 -13.91 26.68
C VAL A 586 -8.48 -15.14 26.35
N ARG A 587 -9.07 -16.34 26.34
CA ARG A 587 -8.41 -17.59 25.91
C ARG A 587 -8.32 -17.75 24.39
N GLY A 588 -8.87 -16.81 23.61
CA GLY A 588 -8.90 -16.86 22.15
C GLY A 588 -10.02 -17.72 21.56
N ILE A 589 -11.01 -18.13 22.36
CA ILE A 589 -12.14 -18.95 21.92
C ILE A 589 -13.17 -18.05 21.22
N GLY A 590 -13.39 -18.28 19.92
CA GLY A 590 -14.27 -17.43 19.10
C GLY A 590 -13.59 -16.14 18.59
N VAL A 591 -12.26 -16.08 18.61
CA VAL A 591 -11.45 -14.92 18.21
C VAL A 591 -10.69 -15.22 16.91
N ALA A 592 -10.36 -14.17 16.15
CA ALA A 592 -9.55 -14.19 14.93
C ALA A 592 -10.15 -15.01 13.76
N LYS A 593 -11.44 -15.34 13.82
CA LYS A 593 -12.19 -16.06 12.78
C LYS A 593 -13.53 -15.39 12.53
N GLN A 594 -13.99 -15.45 11.28
CA GLN A 594 -15.37 -15.11 10.93
C GLN A 594 -16.23 -16.33 11.27
N LEU A 595 -17.23 -16.12 12.12
CA LEU A 595 -18.06 -17.19 12.65
C LEU A 595 -19.53 -16.79 12.59
N GLN A 596 -20.37 -17.76 12.25
CA GLN A 596 -21.82 -17.65 12.34
C GLN A 596 -22.25 -17.60 13.82
N ALA A 597 -23.43 -17.02 14.08
CA ALA A 597 -23.97 -16.95 15.44
C ALA A 597 -24.07 -18.33 16.11
N GLN A 598 -24.43 -19.38 15.35
CA GLN A 598 -24.50 -20.76 15.83
C GLN A 598 -23.14 -21.29 16.31
N GLU A 599 -22.06 -20.98 15.59
CA GLU A 599 -20.71 -21.41 15.96
C GLU A 599 -20.24 -20.71 17.23
N ILE A 600 -20.50 -19.40 17.34
CA ILE A 600 -20.20 -18.62 18.55
C ILE A 600 -20.98 -19.16 19.75
N SER A 601 -22.27 -19.45 19.56
CA SER A 601 -23.15 -20.05 20.58
C SER A 601 -22.57 -21.38 21.12
N GLN A 602 -22.09 -22.26 20.24
CA GLN A 602 -21.45 -23.51 20.64
C GLN A 602 -20.14 -23.28 21.38
N LEU A 603 -19.29 -22.39 20.87
CA LEU A 603 -17.98 -22.09 21.46
C LEU A 603 -18.09 -21.45 22.84
N TRP A 604 -19.10 -20.63 23.08
CA TRP A 604 -19.32 -19.93 24.35
C TRP A 604 -20.31 -20.63 25.29
N GLY A 605 -21.01 -21.67 24.82
CA GLY A 605 -22.01 -22.40 25.60
C GLY A 605 -23.24 -21.56 25.96
N ILE A 606 -23.68 -20.70 25.04
CA ILE A 606 -24.86 -19.81 25.21
C ILE A 606 -25.91 -20.10 24.13
N LYS A 607 -27.12 -19.57 24.28
CA LYS A 607 -28.14 -19.68 23.23
C LYS A 607 -27.84 -18.73 22.06
N VAL A 608 -28.23 -19.12 20.84
CA VAL A 608 -27.94 -18.36 19.60
C VAL A 608 -28.54 -16.95 19.63
N ASP A 609 -29.75 -16.79 20.17
CA ASP A 609 -30.44 -15.51 20.35
C ASP A 609 -29.74 -14.55 21.32
N GLN A 610 -28.86 -15.06 22.18
CA GLN A 610 -28.08 -14.26 23.14
C GLN A 610 -26.74 -13.76 22.58
N VAL A 611 -26.26 -14.34 21.46
CA VAL A 611 -24.94 -14.04 20.89
C VAL A 611 -24.78 -12.55 20.61
N PHE A 612 -25.78 -11.93 19.97
CA PHE A 612 -25.70 -10.53 19.59
C PHE A 612 -25.63 -9.59 20.81
N ALA A 613 -26.42 -9.84 21.85
CA ALA A 613 -26.39 -9.06 23.08
C ALA A 613 -25.01 -9.12 23.77
N HIS A 614 -24.39 -10.30 23.80
CA HIS A 614 -23.05 -10.47 24.36
C HIS A 614 -21.96 -9.81 23.51
N LEU A 615 -22.09 -9.83 22.18
CA LEU A 615 -21.20 -9.10 21.28
C LEU A 615 -21.27 -7.58 21.49
N LYS A 616 -22.46 -7.01 21.70
CA LYS A 616 -22.62 -5.60 22.10
C LYS A 616 -21.92 -5.31 23.43
N TYR A 617 -22.06 -6.21 24.39
CA TYR A 617 -21.42 -6.07 25.70
C TYR A 617 -19.90 -6.13 25.63
N LEU A 618 -19.33 -7.01 24.80
CA LEU A 618 -17.88 -7.00 24.56
C LEU A 618 -17.42 -5.65 23.99
N ARG A 619 -18.19 -5.02 23.10
CA ARG A 619 -17.88 -3.69 22.59
C ARG A 619 -17.90 -2.61 23.67
N SER A 620 -18.83 -2.65 24.63
CA SER A 620 -18.82 -1.72 25.76
C SER A 620 -17.63 -1.90 26.69
N MET A 621 -16.88 -3.01 26.57
CA MET A 621 -15.60 -3.23 27.25
C MET A 621 -14.38 -2.81 26.40
N GLY A 622 -14.59 -2.28 25.20
CA GLY A 622 -13.53 -1.88 24.27
C GLY A 622 -13.04 -2.99 23.34
N TYR A 623 -13.70 -4.15 23.29
CA TYR A 623 -13.39 -5.14 22.26
C TYR A 623 -13.81 -4.65 20.89
N GLU A 624 -12.93 -4.87 19.91
CA GLU A 624 -13.32 -4.76 18.53
C GLU A 624 -14.21 -5.94 18.14
N VAL A 625 -15.45 -5.64 17.74
CA VAL A 625 -16.38 -6.63 17.20
C VAL A 625 -16.85 -6.12 15.85
N ARG A 626 -16.70 -6.97 14.84
CA ARG A 626 -17.06 -6.66 13.46
C ARG A 626 -18.17 -7.60 12.99
N ASN A 627 -19.08 -7.06 12.19
CA ASN A 627 -20.07 -7.78 11.39
C ASN A 627 -20.26 -7.05 10.05
N HIS A 628 -21.22 -7.50 9.24
CA HIS A 628 -21.57 -6.89 7.95
C HIS A 628 -21.74 -5.36 7.99
N ASN A 629 -22.34 -4.80 9.04
CA ASN A 629 -22.59 -3.35 9.15
C ASN A 629 -21.30 -2.55 9.38
N THR A 630 -20.38 -3.09 10.19
CA THR A 630 -19.07 -2.44 10.43
C THR A 630 -18.03 -2.73 9.33
N ASN A 631 -18.12 -3.91 8.71
CA ASN A 631 -17.27 -4.40 7.63
C ASN A 631 -18.13 -5.19 6.62
N PRO A 632 -18.51 -4.58 5.48
CA PRO A 632 -19.40 -5.20 4.49
C PRO A 632 -18.95 -6.54 3.91
N GLN A 633 -17.68 -6.93 4.05
CA GLN A 633 -17.22 -8.24 3.58
C GLN A 633 -17.21 -9.35 4.63
N ILE A 634 -17.73 -9.08 5.82
CA ILE A 634 -18.26 -10.14 6.68
C ILE A 634 -19.67 -10.44 6.20
N SER A 635 -20.01 -11.72 5.99
CA SER A 635 -21.33 -12.09 5.51
C SER A 635 -22.40 -11.70 6.52
N LYS A 636 -23.64 -11.44 6.06
CA LYS A 636 -24.75 -11.21 7.00
C LYS A 636 -24.92 -12.45 7.90
N GLY A 637 -25.03 -12.23 9.20
CA GLY A 637 -25.10 -13.30 10.21
C GLY A 637 -23.74 -13.76 10.77
N GLU A 638 -22.63 -13.30 10.19
CA GLU A 638 -21.29 -13.58 10.68
C GLU A 638 -20.73 -12.44 11.54
N TYR A 639 -19.85 -12.81 12.46
CA TYR A 639 -19.17 -11.91 13.36
C TYR A 639 -17.68 -12.25 13.44
N LEU A 640 -16.86 -11.24 13.70
CA LEU A 640 -15.42 -11.36 13.89
C LEU A 640 -15.01 -10.55 15.10
N ILE A 641 -14.37 -11.22 16.06
CA ILE A 641 -13.66 -10.59 17.17
C ILE A 641 -12.17 -10.72 16.85
N PRO A 642 -11.46 -9.65 16.42
CA PRO A 642 -10.10 -9.79 15.92
C PRO A 642 -9.08 -10.20 17.00
N TYR A 643 -9.24 -9.74 18.24
CA TYR A 643 -8.24 -9.93 19.30
C TYR A 643 -8.86 -10.43 20.61
N ALA A 644 -8.05 -11.15 21.40
CA ALA A 644 -8.44 -11.70 22.70
C ALA A 644 -8.43 -10.63 23.83
N PHE A 645 -8.03 -9.41 23.50
CA PHE A 645 -7.97 -8.25 24.38
C PHE A 645 -8.75 -7.08 23.78
N PRO A 646 -9.25 -6.16 24.62
CA PRO A 646 -9.81 -4.89 24.16
C PRO A 646 -8.79 -4.10 23.32
N THR A 647 -9.22 -3.50 22.21
CA THR A 647 -8.38 -2.63 21.40
C THR A 647 -8.58 -1.19 21.88
N LEU A 648 -7.67 -0.70 22.70
CA LEU A 648 -7.89 0.43 23.60
C LEU A 648 -7.63 1.80 22.99
N THR A 649 -7.92 1.94 21.70
CA THR A 649 -7.69 3.17 20.96
C THR A 649 -9.00 3.98 20.87
N PRO A 650 -9.06 5.22 21.40
CA PRO A 650 -10.19 6.14 21.21
C PRO A 650 -10.44 6.48 19.71
N ARG A 651 -9.47 6.13 18.86
CA ARG A 651 -9.45 6.33 17.41
C ARG A 651 -9.83 5.07 16.61
N SER A 652 -10.20 3.95 17.24
CA SER A 652 -10.67 2.78 16.50
C SER A 652 -11.97 3.15 15.77
N VAL A 653 -11.86 3.36 14.46
CA VAL A 653 -13.00 3.70 13.58
C VAL A 653 -14.11 2.65 13.71
N GLN A 654 -13.75 1.40 14.03
CA GLN A 654 -14.70 0.29 14.15
C GLN A 654 -15.56 0.39 15.41
N LEU A 655 -15.04 0.93 16.52
CA LEU A 655 -15.81 1.16 17.74
C LEU A 655 -16.88 2.25 17.55
N ARG A 656 -16.73 3.12 16.54
CA ARG A 656 -17.70 4.19 16.20
C ARG A 656 -18.81 3.74 15.25
N LYS A 657 -18.69 2.56 14.64
CA LYS A 657 -19.69 2.03 13.70
C LYS A 657 -20.70 1.13 14.41
N HIS A 658 -21.98 1.28 14.12
CA HIS A 658 -23.04 0.46 14.71
C HIS A 658 -23.00 -1.00 14.22
N LEU A 659 -23.26 -1.94 15.12
CA LEU A 659 -23.47 -3.35 14.79
C LEU A 659 -24.87 -3.60 14.21
N GLY A 660 -25.86 -2.73 14.42
CA GLY A 660 -27.22 -2.85 13.87
C GLY A 660 -28.22 -1.86 14.49
N GLU A 661 -29.51 -2.02 14.18
CA GLU A 661 -30.59 -1.20 14.76
C GLU A 661 -30.64 -1.34 16.30
N GLY A 662 -30.88 -0.23 17.01
CA GLY A 662 -30.92 -0.17 18.48
C GLY A 662 -29.55 -0.08 19.16
N ASP A 663 -28.58 0.62 18.54
CA ASP A 663 -27.26 0.96 19.11
C ASP A 663 -27.18 2.42 19.61
N GLU A 664 -28.33 3.07 19.87
CA GLU A 664 -28.41 4.40 20.52
C GLU A 664 -28.18 4.34 22.03
#